data_AF-A0A814ZE04-F1
#
_entry.id   AF-A0A814ZE04-F1
#
_cell.length_a   1.000
_cell.length_b   1.000
_cell.length_c   1.000
_cell.angle_alpha   90.00
_cell.angle_beta   90.00
_cell.angle_gamma   90.00
#
_symmetry.space_group_name_H-M   'P 1'
#
loop_
_entity.id
_entity.type
_entity.pdbx_description
1 polymer ?
#
loop_
_entity_poly.entity_id
_entity_poly.type
_entity_poly.pdbx_seq_one_letter_code
_entity_poly.pdbx_strand_id
1 'polypeptide(L)'
;MLSKTIKYFARHSLSTNVSSHARILEGFREAIGNTPLIRLSKLSQETGCNILVKAEYLNPGGSIKDRAAFFLIKEALDKNLIKTGATIVEGTAGNTGIGLAHICNALGFKCEKIDILRVLGAEVTTVPVVPITDPNNYNHHARRYAEQRENAVWTNQFDNRANRHGHYCTTGPEIWTQTNGKVNAFVMSTGTGGTLAGTSMYLKEKNSKIRTVLADPPGSVLYNYIKSGKLDRTDGSSITEGIGQGRITQNLQDAPIDESLFINDQATVNMVFKLLCEEGFFVGASSGLNVAAAVELSKSMPKGSTIVTTLCDNGQTAWRKHCWVNQVSLPTQDPQLYYKKNYTSYPICKDVISLINSIYNMKTNIAKVKYPELFAQKIRKIFNYNNTLYAKALEQELYFVVNKYSFEHTVYNPLRGRRPVQPPEVSVEQYETMEKTSKNCDLCNYQNMTAMDSLGRMENQHAYSAANAFKFDQWHSMFMPKQHDITKLTYEELKDVFTLAWKWFQAAHKQSPSHRFPTLLWDSLPHGGASQVHPHIHATLHSDHYYGQFESIRFASERYYREYENVTTHRQKNYFRAIQDIHMAFNLTISFNGVTVLIPITSHKEYDIIVLAENFDERFIKVIYQVIQGYFNKLKQFSFSSCIYLPPLSPNQDDSGLTPVYYRIVPRGQISSLLSEVSSLDLLSIYNVNKLPADLFAEIVTWFKRI
;
A
#
# COMPACT_ATOMS: atom_id res chain seq x y z
N MET A 1 -46.63 13.58 -10.72
CA MET A 1 -46.09 12.42 -9.96
C MET A 1 -45.23 12.83 -8.76
N LEU A 2 -44.38 13.86 -8.84
CA LEU A 2 -43.52 14.32 -7.72
C LEU A 2 -44.28 14.69 -6.41
N SER A 3 -45.49 15.26 -6.48
CA SER A 3 -46.22 15.65 -5.25
C SER A 3 -46.80 14.47 -4.46
N LYS A 4 -47.05 13.31 -5.10
CA LYS A 4 -47.45 12.08 -4.40
C LYS A 4 -46.25 11.43 -3.69
N THR A 5 -45.06 11.49 -4.29
CA THR A 5 -43.82 10.98 -3.69
C THR A 5 -43.37 11.82 -2.49
N ILE A 6 -43.48 13.15 -2.57
CA ILE A 6 -43.17 14.05 -1.43
C ILE A 6 -44.15 13.84 -0.27
N LYS A 7 -45.45 13.64 -0.55
CA LYS A 7 -46.45 13.30 0.49
C LYS A 7 -46.25 11.90 1.08
N TYR A 8 -45.67 10.96 0.33
CA TYR A 8 -45.31 9.64 0.82
C TYR A 8 -44.14 9.70 1.81
N PHE A 9 -43.10 10.50 1.50
CA PHE A 9 -42.01 10.78 2.44
C PHE A 9 -42.52 11.51 3.68
N ALA A 10 -43.31 12.58 3.56
CA ALA A 10 -43.81 13.35 4.71
C ALA A 10 -44.69 12.54 5.69
N ARG A 11 -45.33 11.44 5.26
CA ARG A 11 -46.14 10.56 6.14
C ARG A 11 -45.34 9.44 6.80
N HIS A 12 -44.12 9.14 6.32
CA HIS A 12 -43.23 8.11 6.86
C HIS A 12 -41.88 8.66 7.35
N SER A 13 -41.63 9.96 7.20
CA SER A 13 -40.38 10.61 7.57
C SER A 13 -40.46 11.18 8.98
N LEU A 14 -39.54 10.71 9.83
CA LEU A 14 -39.27 11.15 11.19
C LEU A 14 -40.46 10.90 12.14
N SER A 15 -40.46 9.70 12.73
CA SER A 15 -41.21 9.41 13.95
C SER A 15 -41.04 10.58 14.95
N THR A 16 -42.11 11.32 15.20
CA THR A 16 -42.19 12.31 16.29
C THR A 16 -42.35 11.66 17.66
N ASN A 17 -42.39 10.31 17.72
CA ASN A 17 -42.22 9.58 18.97
C ASN A 17 -40.75 9.69 19.39
N VAL A 18 -40.48 10.76 20.12
CA VAL A 18 -39.29 10.91 20.93
C VAL A 18 -39.22 9.69 21.84
N SER A 19 -38.13 8.91 21.72
CA SER A 19 -37.89 7.72 22.56
C SER A 19 -38.13 8.06 24.03
N SER A 20 -38.68 7.13 24.82
CA SER A 20 -38.76 7.24 26.29
C SER A 20 -37.39 7.42 26.97
N HIS A 21 -36.29 7.31 26.21
CA HIS A 21 -34.91 7.52 26.64
C HIS A 21 -34.30 8.83 26.11
N ALA A 22 -35.07 9.70 25.47
CA ALA A 22 -34.57 11.00 25.00
C ALA A 22 -34.41 11.95 26.20
N ARG A 23 -33.24 11.88 26.83
CA ARG A 23 -32.78 12.85 27.82
C ARG A 23 -31.66 13.69 27.20
N ILE A 24 -31.45 14.89 27.75
CA ILE A 24 -30.25 15.68 27.45
C ILE A 24 -29.03 14.86 27.92
N LEU A 25 -28.06 14.66 27.04
CA LEU A 25 -26.84 13.92 27.33
C LEU A 25 -25.79 14.85 27.95
N GLU A 26 -25.09 14.39 28.98
CA GLU A 26 -24.04 15.14 29.65
C GLU A 26 -22.66 14.90 29.02
N GLY A 27 -22.30 15.77 28.07
CA GLY A 27 -20.97 15.83 27.47
C GLY A 27 -20.67 14.70 26.47
N PHE A 28 -19.43 14.65 25.97
CA PHE A 28 -19.01 13.73 24.90
C PHE A 28 -19.16 12.26 25.29
N ARG A 29 -18.85 11.90 26.54
CA ARG A 29 -18.84 10.51 27.02
C ARG A 29 -20.21 9.84 26.97
N GLU A 30 -21.29 10.57 27.30
CA GLU A 30 -22.65 10.02 27.31
C GLU A 30 -23.21 9.84 25.89
N ALA A 31 -22.64 10.53 24.90
CA ALA A 31 -22.98 10.37 23.50
C ALA A 31 -22.30 9.14 22.84
N ILE A 32 -21.38 8.47 23.53
CA ILE A 32 -20.74 7.24 23.04
C ILE A 32 -21.70 6.07 23.21
N GLY A 33 -21.99 5.37 22.12
CA GLY A 33 -22.84 4.19 22.09
C GLY A 33 -24.30 4.47 21.75
N ASN A 34 -25.18 3.51 22.06
CA ASN A 34 -26.58 3.52 21.63
C ASN A 34 -26.75 3.79 20.11
N THR A 35 -25.83 3.27 19.32
CA THR A 35 -25.78 3.56 17.88
C THR A 35 -26.95 2.87 17.16
N PRO A 36 -27.44 3.40 16.03
CA PRO A 36 -28.52 2.77 15.29
C PRO A 36 -28.15 1.35 14.79
N LEU A 37 -29.12 0.43 14.86
CA LEU A 37 -29.08 -0.83 14.12
C LEU A 37 -29.95 -0.69 12.88
N ILE A 38 -29.34 -0.74 11.71
CA ILE A 38 -29.99 -0.40 10.45
C ILE A 38 -30.08 -1.63 9.55
N ARG A 39 -31.23 -1.83 8.91
CA ARG A 39 -31.42 -2.90 7.94
C ARG A 39 -30.92 -2.48 6.57
N LEU A 40 -30.03 -3.27 5.97
CA LEU A 40 -29.61 -3.11 4.58
C LEU A 40 -30.67 -3.74 3.67
N SER A 41 -31.52 -2.92 3.07
CA SER A 41 -32.78 -3.40 2.50
C SER A 41 -32.57 -4.22 1.23
N LYS A 42 -31.65 -3.78 0.35
CA LYS A 42 -31.38 -4.49 -0.91
C LYS A 42 -30.59 -5.76 -0.64
N LEU A 43 -29.54 -5.69 0.17
CA LEU A 43 -28.76 -6.87 0.53
C LEU A 43 -29.60 -7.91 1.30
N SER A 44 -30.55 -7.47 2.11
CA SER A 44 -31.50 -8.40 2.76
C SER A 44 -32.40 -9.11 1.75
N GLN A 45 -32.87 -8.39 0.71
CA GLN A 45 -33.70 -8.99 -0.34
C GLN A 45 -32.90 -9.97 -1.18
N GLU A 46 -31.67 -9.61 -1.58
CA GLU A 46 -30.79 -10.47 -2.39
C GLU A 46 -30.42 -11.77 -1.70
N THR A 47 -30.10 -11.69 -0.41
CA THR A 47 -29.66 -12.87 0.37
C THR A 47 -30.82 -13.70 0.90
N GLY A 48 -32.03 -13.13 0.97
CA GLY A 48 -33.16 -13.72 1.68
C GLY A 48 -32.98 -13.78 3.20
N CYS A 49 -31.89 -13.23 3.74
CA CYS A 49 -31.64 -13.06 5.17
C CYS A 49 -31.91 -11.60 5.58
N ASN A 50 -32.09 -11.35 6.87
CA ASN A 50 -32.20 -10.00 7.40
C ASN A 50 -30.80 -9.49 7.78
N ILE A 51 -30.16 -8.75 6.87
CA ILE A 51 -28.82 -8.20 7.07
C ILE A 51 -28.94 -6.86 7.80
N LEU A 52 -28.46 -6.84 9.04
CA LEU A 52 -28.48 -5.66 9.91
C LEU A 52 -27.05 -5.17 10.17
N VAL A 53 -26.89 -3.86 10.18
CA VAL A 53 -25.61 -3.20 10.45
C VAL A 53 -25.71 -2.26 11.64
N LYS A 54 -24.79 -2.42 12.58
CA LYS A 54 -24.62 -1.53 13.72
C LYS A 54 -23.76 -0.34 13.30
N ALA A 55 -24.35 0.85 13.27
CA ALA A 55 -23.76 2.07 12.70
C ALA A 55 -22.77 2.76 13.65
N GLU A 56 -21.65 2.10 13.95
CA GLU A 56 -20.63 2.59 14.89
C GLU A 56 -19.85 3.81 14.40
N TYR A 57 -19.89 4.11 13.10
CA TYR A 57 -19.37 5.38 12.55
C TYR A 57 -20.15 6.62 13.05
N LEU A 58 -21.32 6.44 13.67
CA LEU A 58 -22.13 7.51 14.25
C LEU A 58 -21.80 7.81 15.73
N ASN A 59 -20.83 7.13 16.33
CA ASN A 59 -20.28 7.60 17.59
C ASN A 59 -19.68 9.02 17.40
N PRO A 60 -19.63 9.86 18.44
CA PRO A 60 -19.31 11.28 18.30
C PRO A 60 -17.85 11.56 17.84
N GLY A 61 -16.92 10.64 18.05
CA GLY A 61 -15.56 10.65 17.50
C GLY A 61 -15.44 9.98 16.13
N GLY A 62 -16.55 9.48 15.57
CA GLY A 62 -16.67 9.00 14.19
C GLY A 62 -16.32 7.53 13.98
N SER A 63 -16.13 6.74 15.06
CA SER A 63 -15.83 5.31 14.92
C SER A 63 -16.19 4.46 16.13
N ILE A 64 -16.17 3.15 15.93
CA ILE A 64 -16.33 2.13 16.97
C ILE A 64 -15.29 2.23 18.11
N LYS A 65 -14.14 2.88 17.87
CA LYS A 65 -13.04 2.94 18.85
C LYS A 65 -13.31 3.90 20.00
N ASP A 66 -14.33 4.76 19.90
CA ASP A 66 -14.76 5.63 21.00
C ASP A 66 -15.18 4.80 22.22
N ARG A 67 -15.86 3.66 22.00
CA ARG A 67 -16.22 2.72 23.07
C ARG A 67 -14.99 2.13 23.74
N ALA A 68 -14.04 1.64 22.94
CA ALA A 68 -12.81 1.04 23.48
C ALA A 68 -12.02 2.08 24.29
N ALA A 69 -11.83 3.28 23.73
CA ALA A 69 -11.14 4.38 24.40
C ALA A 69 -11.79 4.74 25.75
N PHE A 70 -13.12 4.81 25.80
CA PHE A 70 -13.85 5.10 27.04
C PHE A 70 -13.62 4.06 28.11
N PHE A 71 -13.74 2.77 27.77
CA PHE A 71 -13.56 1.69 28.74
C PHE A 71 -12.11 1.53 29.20
N LEU A 72 -11.12 1.81 28.34
CA LEU A 72 -9.71 1.80 28.72
C LEU A 72 -9.41 2.89 29.76
N ILE A 73 -9.89 4.11 29.56
CA ILE A 73 -9.72 5.22 30.52
C ILE A 73 -10.53 4.97 31.79
N LYS A 74 -11.77 4.50 31.66
CA LYS A 74 -12.63 4.17 32.80
C LYS A 74 -11.99 3.12 33.70
N GLU A 75 -11.44 2.05 33.13
CA GLU A 75 -10.77 1.02 33.92
C GLU A 75 -9.53 1.58 34.64
N ALA A 76 -8.73 2.42 33.97
CA ALA A 76 -7.57 3.05 34.58
C ALA A 76 -7.96 3.95 35.77
N LEU A 77 -9.09 4.66 35.67
CA LEU A 77 -9.65 5.44 36.78
C LEU A 77 -10.19 4.55 37.91
N ASP A 78 -11.00 3.54 37.57
CA ASP A 78 -11.60 2.62 38.55
C ASP A 78 -10.51 1.85 39.34
N LYS A 79 -9.37 1.54 38.71
CA LYS A 79 -8.20 0.91 39.33
C LYS A 79 -7.25 1.90 40.02
N ASN A 80 -7.57 3.19 40.05
CA ASN A 80 -6.72 4.26 40.58
C ASN A 80 -5.30 4.31 39.96
N LEU A 81 -5.15 3.89 38.69
CA LEU A 81 -3.88 3.98 37.96
C LEU A 81 -3.56 5.40 37.51
N ILE A 82 -4.60 6.24 37.35
CA ILE A 82 -4.50 7.63 36.93
C ILE A 82 -5.43 8.52 37.75
N LYS A 83 -5.05 9.80 37.89
CA LYS A 83 -5.88 10.87 38.46
C LYS A 83 -6.14 11.94 37.40
N THR A 84 -7.11 12.82 37.62
CA THR A 84 -7.39 13.97 36.74
C THR A 84 -6.10 14.72 36.37
N GLY A 85 -5.94 15.10 35.10
CA GLY A 85 -4.71 15.70 34.58
C GLY A 85 -3.63 14.70 34.16
N ALA A 86 -3.87 13.39 34.27
CA ALA A 86 -2.96 12.35 33.80
C ALA A 86 -2.67 12.41 32.29
N THR A 87 -1.54 11.83 31.91
CA THR A 87 -1.14 11.64 30.51
C THR A 87 -1.54 10.24 30.03
N ILE A 88 -2.37 10.18 29.00
CA ILE A 88 -2.81 8.94 28.36
C ILE A 88 -1.94 8.65 27.15
N VAL A 89 -1.28 7.49 27.15
CA VAL A 89 -0.32 7.08 26.12
C VAL A 89 -0.85 5.85 25.39
N GLU A 90 -0.85 5.88 24.06
CA GLU A 90 -1.28 4.74 23.23
C GLU A 90 -0.41 4.61 21.98
N GLY A 91 -0.03 3.38 21.67
CA GLY A 91 0.65 3.06 20.42
C GLY A 91 -0.39 2.70 19.36
N THR A 92 -0.73 3.64 18.48
CA THR A 92 -1.78 3.41 17.48
C THR A 92 -1.53 4.13 16.16
N ALA A 93 -1.87 3.46 15.07
CA ALA A 93 -1.83 4.01 13.71
C ALA A 93 -3.22 4.52 13.23
N GLY A 94 -4.25 4.55 14.09
CA GLY A 94 -5.63 4.77 13.62
C GLY A 94 -6.63 5.27 14.68
N ASN A 95 -7.91 4.94 14.47
CA ASN A 95 -9.07 5.54 15.13
C ASN A 95 -9.07 5.51 16.68
N THR A 96 -8.35 4.57 17.31
CA THR A 96 -8.23 4.53 18.79
C THR A 96 -7.60 5.79 19.35
N GLY A 97 -6.61 6.38 18.66
CA GLY A 97 -5.99 7.64 19.09
C GLY A 97 -6.92 8.84 18.96
N ILE A 98 -7.88 8.80 18.01
CA ILE A 98 -8.91 9.85 17.86
C ILE A 98 -9.90 9.76 19.01
N GLY A 99 -10.43 8.57 19.28
CA GLY A 99 -11.36 8.33 20.40
C GLY A 99 -10.76 8.69 21.76
N LEU A 100 -9.52 8.25 22.03
CA LEU A 100 -8.82 8.58 23.28
C LEU A 100 -8.70 10.08 23.47
N ALA A 101 -8.38 10.83 22.42
CA ALA A 101 -8.21 12.27 22.55
C ALA A 101 -9.48 13.07 22.78
N HIS A 102 -10.58 12.68 22.14
CA HIS A 102 -11.86 13.30 22.46
C HIS A 102 -12.22 13.10 23.94
N ILE A 103 -11.98 11.89 24.45
CA ILE A 103 -12.25 11.57 25.85
C ILE A 103 -11.27 12.28 26.78
N CYS A 104 -9.99 12.38 26.40
CA CYS A 104 -9.00 13.15 27.15
C CYS A 104 -9.41 14.61 27.28
N ASN A 105 -9.78 15.27 26.18
CA ASN A 105 -10.26 16.66 26.21
C ASN A 105 -11.53 16.83 27.04
N ALA A 106 -12.46 15.89 26.93
CA ALA A 106 -13.72 15.93 27.68
C ALA A 106 -13.53 15.72 29.19
N LEU A 107 -12.48 15.00 29.60
CA LEU A 107 -12.21 14.64 31.01
C LEU A 107 -10.99 15.37 31.61
N GLY A 108 -10.33 16.24 30.85
CA GLY A 108 -9.16 17.02 31.31
C GLY A 108 -7.85 16.23 31.39
N PHE A 109 -7.63 15.25 30.51
CA PHE A 109 -6.38 14.50 30.37
C PHE A 109 -5.53 14.99 29.18
N LYS A 110 -4.22 14.69 29.20
CA LYS A 110 -3.30 14.93 28.06
C LYS A 110 -3.19 13.67 27.18
N CYS A 111 -2.94 13.84 25.88
CA CYS A 111 -2.81 12.73 24.91
C CYS A 111 -1.66 13.00 23.90
N GLU A 112 -1.24 12.03 23.09
CA GLU A 112 -0.10 12.11 22.16
C GLU A 112 -0.46 12.04 20.63
N LYS A 113 -0.21 13.14 19.87
CA LYS A 113 -0.56 13.78 18.53
C LYS A 113 0.20 13.95 17.12
N ILE A 114 -0.23 13.40 15.94
CA ILE A 114 0.32 13.69 14.54
C ILE A 114 -0.41 14.80 13.71
N ASP A 115 -1.71 14.83 13.35
CA ASP A 115 -2.29 15.98 12.57
C ASP A 115 -3.77 16.35 12.87
N ILE A 116 -4.79 15.62 12.36
CA ILE A 116 -6.18 15.59 12.96
C ILE A 116 -6.05 15.39 14.44
N LEU A 117 -5.09 14.51 14.67
CA LEU A 117 -4.58 14.26 15.91
C LEU A 117 -4.21 15.61 16.65
N ARG A 118 -3.19 16.37 16.24
CA ARG A 118 -2.76 17.63 16.90
C ARG A 118 -3.87 18.66 17.09
N VAL A 119 -4.83 18.76 16.15
CA VAL A 119 -5.99 19.65 16.26
C VAL A 119 -6.81 19.39 17.52
N LEU A 120 -6.94 18.13 17.95
CA LEU A 120 -7.62 17.80 19.21
C LEU A 120 -6.67 17.84 20.42
N GLY A 121 -5.58 18.61 20.38
CA GLY A 121 -4.80 18.96 21.58
C GLY A 121 -3.87 17.90 22.14
N ALA A 122 -3.17 17.13 21.30
CA ALA A 122 -2.26 16.10 21.79
C ALA A 122 -0.87 16.06 21.09
N GLU A 123 0.12 15.37 21.68
CA GLU A 123 1.59 15.40 21.38
C GLU A 123 2.22 14.09 20.75
N VAL A 124 2.37 13.82 19.43
CA VAL A 124 2.72 12.42 18.96
C VAL A 124 4.21 12.37 18.74
N THR A 125 4.78 11.24 19.17
CA THR A 125 6.07 10.73 18.69
C THR A 125 5.90 9.71 17.57
N THR A 126 6.43 9.96 16.37
CA THR A 126 6.51 8.95 15.29
C THR A 126 7.56 7.90 15.66
N VAL A 127 7.26 6.63 15.41
CA VAL A 127 8.17 5.52 15.67
C VAL A 127 8.19 4.54 14.49
N PRO A 128 9.28 3.81 14.26
CA PRO A 128 9.38 2.86 13.16
C PRO A 128 8.27 1.79 13.18
N VAL A 129 7.74 1.42 12.01
CA VAL A 129 6.80 0.29 11.87
C VAL A 129 7.61 -1.00 11.83
N VAL A 130 7.85 -1.57 13.01
CA VAL A 130 8.58 -2.83 13.21
C VAL A 130 7.68 -3.90 13.86
N PRO A 131 7.98 -5.21 13.72
CA PRO A 131 7.21 -6.28 14.38
C PRO A 131 7.16 -6.11 15.90
N ILE A 132 6.15 -6.70 16.57
CA ILE A 132 6.01 -6.60 18.04
C ILE A 132 7.18 -7.23 18.82
N THR A 133 7.97 -8.10 18.19
CA THR A 133 9.19 -8.67 18.77
C THR A 133 10.35 -7.68 18.84
N ASP A 134 10.29 -6.61 18.06
CA ASP A 134 11.32 -5.56 18.04
C ASP A 134 11.05 -4.55 19.17
N PRO A 135 12.04 -4.24 20.04
CA PRO A 135 11.90 -3.26 21.12
C PRO A 135 11.47 -1.86 20.66
N ASN A 136 11.68 -1.49 19.39
CA ASN A 136 11.29 -0.21 18.82
C ASN A 136 9.83 -0.18 18.32
N ASN A 137 9.07 -1.27 18.48
CA ASN A 137 7.65 -1.29 18.16
C ASN A 137 6.90 -0.21 18.96
N TYR A 138 5.90 0.40 18.31
CA TYR A 138 5.09 1.47 18.90
C TYR A 138 4.44 1.11 20.24
N ASN A 139 4.08 -0.16 20.47
CA ASN A 139 3.53 -0.60 21.75
C ASN A 139 4.58 -0.53 22.87
N HIS A 140 5.81 -1.00 22.60
CA HIS A 140 6.90 -0.95 23.58
C HIS A 140 7.37 0.47 23.83
N HIS A 141 7.38 1.32 22.81
CA HIS A 141 7.68 2.73 22.96
C HIS A 141 6.62 3.42 23.84
N ALA A 142 5.33 3.23 23.54
CA ALA A 142 4.23 3.77 24.34
C ALA A 142 4.30 3.30 25.80
N ARG A 143 4.59 2.01 26.02
CA ARG A 143 4.80 1.44 27.36
C ARG A 143 5.92 2.15 28.11
N ARG A 144 7.13 2.20 27.55
CA ARG A 144 8.29 2.85 28.18
C ARG A 144 8.01 4.32 28.46
N TYR A 145 7.36 5.00 27.52
CA TYR A 145 7.04 6.42 27.65
C TYR A 145 6.09 6.71 28.81
N ALA A 146 5.09 5.85 29.02
CA ALA A 146 4.18 5.93 30.15
C ALA A 146 4.88 5.58 31.48
N GLU A 147 5.67 4.49 31.52
CA GLU A 147 6.38 4.02 32.72
C GLU A 147 7.40 5.04 33.25
N GLN A 148 7.91 5.94 32.39
CA GLN A 148 8.87 6.99 32.76
C GLN A 148 8.23 8.26 33.33
N ARG A 149 6.89 8.35 33.41
CA ARG A 149 6.16 9.55 33.83
C ARG A 149 5.29 9.28 35.05
N GLU A 150 5.32 10.21 36.00
CA GLU A 150 4.36 10.22 37.09
C GLU A 150 2.97 10.59 36.56
N ASN A 151 1.92 9.90 37.03
CA ASN A 151 0.53 10.10 36.61
C ASN A 151 0.32 9.92 35.08
N ALA A 152 0.90 8.86 34.50
CA ALA A 152 0.67 8.47 33.12
C ALA A 152 0.28 6.98 33.01
N VAL A 153 -0.50 6.63 31.98
CA VAL A 153 -0.87 5.23 31.73
C VAL A 153 -0.77 4.88 30.25
N TRP A 154 -0.20 3.70 29.98
CA TRP A 154 -0.29 3.06 28.68
C TRP A 154 -1.58 2.24 28.61
N THR A 155 -2.48 2.58 27.70
CA THR A 155 -3.81 1.96 27.63
C THR A 155 -3.79 0.54 27.08
N ASN A 156 -2.81 0.19 26.24
CA ASN A 156 -2.59 -1.14 25.69
C ASN A 156 -3.87 -1.74 25.05
N GLN A 157 -4.44 -1.09 24.04
CA GLN A 157 -5.71 -1.50 23.42
C GLN A 157 -5.78 -2.96 22.93
N PHE A 158 -4.63 -3.58 22.65
CA PHE A 158 -4.57 -4.95 22.13
C PHE A 158 -4.76 -5.97 23.25
N ASP A 159 -4.09 -5.79 24.38
CA ASP A 159 -4.09 -6.79 25.46
C ASP A 159 -4.85 -6.35 26.72
N ASN A 160 -5.27 -5.09 26.83
CA ASN A 160 -6.19 -4.68 27.87
C ASN A 160 -7.63 -5.18 27.59
N ARG A 161 -8.12 -6.08 28.45
CA ARG A 161 -9.47 -6.69 28.38
C ARG A 161 -10.61 -5.72 28.68
N ALA A 162 -10.35 -4.50 29.15
CA ALA A 162 -11.37 -3.46 29.23
C ALA A 162 -11.99 -3.13 27.85
N ASN A 163 -11.21 -3.29 26.78
CA ASN A 163 -11.71 -3.15 25.41
C ASN A 163 -12.82 -4.18 25.08
N ARG A 164 -12.56 -5.50 25.24
CA ARG A 164 -13.63 -6.51 25.06
C ARG A 164 -14.77 -6.32 26.05
N HIS A 165 -14.47 -5.93 27.29
CA HIS A 165 -15.49 -5.71 28.31
C HIS A 165 -16.44 -4.58 27.92
N GLY A 166 -15.94 -3.50 27.32
CA GLY A 166 -16.77 -2.40 26.84
C GLY A 166 -17.84 -2.85 25.83
N HIS A 167 -17.47 -3.73 24.90
CA HIS A 167 -18.41 -4.27 23.93
C HIS A 167 -19.37 -5.32 24.52
N TYR A 168 -18.92 -6.07 25.53
CA TYR A 168 -19.78 -6.96 26.32
C TYR A 168 -20.85 -6.19 27.11
N CYS A 169 -20.48 -5.06 27.71
CA CYS A 169 -21.39 -4.23 28.50
C CYS A 169 -22.29 -3.33 27.66
N THR A 170 -21.96 -3.06 26.39
CA THR A 170 -22.70 -2.08 25.58
C THR A 170 -23.14 -2.65 24.23
N THR A 171 -22.22 -2.90 23.30
CA THR A 171 -22.54 -3.31 21.93
C THR A 171 -23.39 -4.59 21.84
N GLY A 172 -23.05 -5.62 22.62
CA GLY A 172 -23.84 -6.86 22.71
C GLY A 172 -25.27 -6.65 23.21
N PRO A 173 -25.46 -6.03 24.39
CA PRO A 173 -26.79 -5.66 24.90
C PRO A 173 -27.61 -4.80 23.94
N GLU A 174 -26.98 -3.81 23.30
CA GLU A 174 -27.66 -2.96 22.33
C GLU A 174 -28.18 -3.78 21.14
N ILE A 175 -27.36 -4.66 20.55
CA ILE A 175 -27.78 -5.54 19.45
C ILE A 175 -28.91 -6.47 19.90
N TRP A 176 -28.80 -7.07 21.08
CA TRP A 176 -29.82 -7.97 21.62
C TRP A 176 -31.17 -7.26 21.79
N THR A 177 -31.16 -6.07 22.41
CA THR A 177 -32.35 -5.25 22.62
C THR A 177 -32.94 -4.76 21.30
N GLN A 178 -32.12 -4.22 20.40
CA GLN A 178 -32.56 -3.68 19.11
C GLN A 178 -33.14 -4.75 18.17
N THR A 179 -32.73 -6.02 18.35
CA THR A 179 -33.28 -7.16 17.60
C THR A 179 -34.42 -7.87 18.33
N ASN A 180 -34.80 -7.43 19.54
CA ASN A 180 -35.72 -8.15 20.43
C ASN A 180 -35.32 -9.63 20.61
N GLY A 181 -34.03 -9.90 20.75
CA GLY A 181 -33.45 -11.24 20.89
C GLY A 181 -33.46 -12.10 19.61
N LYS A 182 -33.85 -11.55 18.45
CA LYS A 182 -34.01 -12.30 17.18
C LYS A 182 -32.75 -12.34 16.32
N VAL A 183 -31.56 -12.14 16.89
CA VAL A 183 -30.29 -12.30 16.17
C VAL A 183 -29.91 -13.79 16.06
N ASN A 184 -29.53 -14.24 14.85
CA ASN A 184 -29.10 -15.62 14.60
C ASN A 184 -27.59 -15.74 14.40
N ALA A 185 -26.96 -14.70 13.84
CA ALA A 185 -25.52 -14.66 13.69
C ALA A 185 -24.96 -13.25 13.88
N PHE A 186 -23.74 -13.18 14.42
CA PHE A 186 -22.91 -11.98 14.48
C PHE A 186 -21.60 -12.24 13.74
N VAL A 187 -21.25 -11.38 12.79
CA VAL A 187 -20.04 -11.52 11.98
C VAL A 187 -19.32 -10.20 11.87
N MET A 188 -18.01 -10.19 12.11
CA MET A 188 -17.17 -9.01 11.85
C MET A 188 -15.69 -9.36 11.81
N SER A 189 -14.91 -8.44 11.25
CA SER A 189 -13.46 -8.46 11.27
C SER A 189 -12.87 -8.03 12.61
N THR A 190 -11.57 -8.30 12.78
CA THR A 190 -10.86 -7.97 14.01
C THR A 190 -9.56 -7.23 13.73
N GLY A 191 -9.32 -6.18 14.52
CA GLY A 191 -7.98 -5.63 14.77
C GLY A 191 -7.52 -6.08 16.14
N THR A 192 -7.89 -5.34 17.19
CA THR A 192 -7.62 -5.74 18.59
C THR A 192 -8.42 -6.96 19.05
N GLY A 193 -9.50 -7.33 18.36
CA GLY A 193 -10.40 -8.43 18.72
C GLY A 193 -11.50 -8.07 19.74
N GLY A 194 -11.41 -6.90 20.40
CA GLY A 194 -12.32 -6.52 21.49
C GLY A 194 -13.80 -6.53 21.12
N THR A 195 -14.17 -5.98 19.96
CA THR A 195 -15.57 -5.92 19.53
C THR A 195 -16.15 -7.29 19.23
N LEU A 196 -15.43 -8.12 18.45
CA LEU A 196 -15.88 -9.48 18.13
C LEU A 196 -16.02 -10.31 19.41
N ALA A 197 -14.99 -10.30 20.26
CA ALA A 197 -15.00 -11.07 21.50
C ALA A 197 -16.11 -10.64 22.46
N GLY A 198 -16.16 -9.35 22.83
CA GLY A 198 -17.11 -8.84 23.82
C GLY A 198 -18.57 -9.03 23.40
N THR A 199 -18.87 -8.72 22.14
CA THR A 199 -20.22 -8.89 21.58
C THR A 199 -20.61 -10.37 21.54
N SER A 200 -19.69 -11.25 21.10
CA SER A 200 -19.95 -12.69 20.98
C SER A 200 -20.20 -13.35 22.33
N MET A 201 -19.44 -12.98 23.37
CA MET A 201 -19.64 -13.45 24.74
C MET A 201 -21.05 -13.13 25.24
N TYR A 202 -21.45 -11.86 25.16
CA TYR A 202 -22.78 -11.45 25.65
C TYR A 202 -23.90 -12.15 24.88
N LEU A 203 -23.80 -12.20 23.55
CA LEU A 203 -24.83 -12.82 22.73
C LEU A 203 -24.95 -14.33 23.02
N LYS A 204 -23.84 -15.05 23.20
CA LYS A 204 -23.87 -16.49 23.52
C LYS A 204 -24.34 -16.78 24.95
N GLU A 205 -24.13 -15.88 25.89
CA GLU A 205 -24.76 -15.98 27.22
C GLU A 205 -26.29 -15.87 27.14
N LYS A 206 -26.83 -15.05 26.23
CA LYS A 206 -28.28 -14.95 26.01
C LYS A 206 -28.83 -16.11 25.19
N ASN A 207 -28.09 -16.56 24.19
CA ASN A 207 -28.45 -17.71 23.37
C ASN A 207 -27.20 -18.34 22.76
N SER A 208 -26.79 -19.49 23.29
CA SER A 208 -25.60 -20.23 22.84
C SER A 208 -25.68 -20.70 21.38
N LYS A 209 -26.88 -20.75 20.79
CA LYS A 209 -27.10 -21.11 19.37
C LYS A 209 -26.75 -19.99 18.39
N ILE A 210 -26.50 -18.77 18.86
CA ILE A 210 -26.07 -17.68 17.98
C ILE A 210 -24.70 -18.01 17.41
N ARG A 211 -24.59 -17.95 16.08
CA ARG A 211 -23.32 -18.11 15.38
C ARG A 211 -22.49 -16.84 15.47
N THR A 212 -21.22 -16.97 15.77
CA THR A 212 -20.27 -15.88 15.93
C THR A 212 -19.09 -16.14 15.02
N VAL A 213 -18.87 -15.23 14.07
CA VAL A 213 -18.01 -15.50 12.91
C VAL A 213 -16.98 -14.40 12.75
N LEU A 214 -15.71 -14.79 12.67
CA LEU A 214 -14.61 -13.91 12.33
C LEU A 214 -14.58 -13.68 10.81
N ALA A 215 -14.51 -12.43 10.36
CA ALA A 215 -14.23 -12.09 8.97
C ALA A 215 -12.79 -11.60 8.83
N ASP A 216 -11.91 -12.38 8.21
CA ASP A 216 -10.47 -12.11 8.22
C ASP A 216 -9.96 -11.66 6.82
N PRO A 217 -9.16 -10.60 6.73
CA PRO A 217 -8.56 -10.13 5.48
C PRO A 217 -7.27 -10.90 5.11
N PRO A 218 -6.78 -10.75 3.86
CA PRO A 218 -5.46 -11.25 3.45
C PRO A 218 -4.32 -10.78 4.36
N GLY A 219 -3.35 -11.65 4.63
CA GLY A 219 -2.15 -11.38 5.43
C GLY A 219 -2.32 -11.55 6.95
N SER A 220 -3.54 -11.78 7.42
CA SER A 220 -3.86 -12.10 8.82
C SER A 220 -3.65 -13.60 9.11
N VAL A 221 -3.33 -13.95 10.36
CA VAL A 221 -3.17 -15.35 10.83
C VAL A 221 -4.46 -15.93 11.42
N LEU A 222 -5.48 -15.10 11.67
CA LEU A 222 -6.61 -15.48 12.50
C LEU A 222 -7.58 -16.44 11.77
N TYR A 223 -7.71 -16.34 10.45
CA TYR A 223 -8.51 -17.26 9.63
C TYR A 223 -8.05 -18.70 9.81
N ASN A 224 -6.75 -18.93 9.59
CA ASN A 224 -6.13 -20.25 9.73
C ASN A 224 -6.13 -20.73 11.18
N TYR A 225 -5.94 -19.82 12.14
CA TYR A 225 -5.99 -20.15 13.55
C TYR A 225 -7.37 -20.70 13.96
N ILE A 226 -8.47 -20.04 13.55
CA ILE A 226 -9.81 -20.52 13.86
C ILE A 226 -10.15 -21.83 13.13
N LYS A 227 -9.69 -22.02 11.88
CA LYS A 227 -9.98 -23.26 11.10
C LYS A 227 -9.14 -24.46 11.51
N SER A 228 -7.88 -24.25 11.91
CA SER A 228 -6.88 -25.32 12.03
C SER A 228 -6.06 -25.31 13.32
N GLY A 229 -6.21 -24.28 14.16
CA GLY A 229 -5.39 -24.05 15.35
C GLY A 229 -3.99 -23.51 15.07
N LYS A 230 -3.59 -23.35 13.81
CA LYS A 230 -2.24 -22.89 13.42
C LYS A 230 -2.21 -21.39 13.12
N LEU A 231 -1.19 -20.69 13.61
CA LEU A 231 -0.95 -19.27 13.34
C LEU A 231 -0.22 -19.05 12.02
N ASP A 232 -0.79 -19.57 10.95
CA ASP A 232 -0.25 -19.45 9.59
C ASP A 232 -0.83 -18.20 8.92
N ARG A 233 0.02 -17.36 8.31
CA ARG A 233 -0.46 -16.20 7.54
C ARG A 233 -1.22 -16.65 6.31
N THR A 234 -2.35 -16.00 6.03
CA THR A 234 -3.01 -16.12 4.74
C THR A 234 -2.21 -15.41 3.65
N ASP A 235 -2.21 -15.93 2.43
CA ASP A 235 -1.44 -15.36 1.32
C ASP A 235 -1.91 -13.93 0.98
N GLY A 236 -0.94 -13.04 0.72
CA GLY A 236 -1.18 -11.66 0.29
C GLY A 236 -1.09 -10.62 1.42
N SER A 237 -1.13 -9.35 1.04
CA SER A 237 -1.32 -8.22 1.96
C SER A 237 -2.71 -7.61 1.72
N SER A 238 -3.28 -6.98 2.74
CA SER A 238 -4.59 -6.34 2.62
C SER A 238 -4.46 -4.82 2.49
N ILE A 239 -5.32 -4.23 1.67
CA ILE A 239 -5.55 -2.78 1.59
C ILE A 239 -6.27 -2.22 2.83
N THR A 240 -6.83 -3.08 3.69
CA THR A 240 -7.64 -2.66 4.84
C THR A 240 -6.76 -2.20 6.00
N GLU A 241 -7.10 -1.05 6.58
CA GLU A 241 -6.42 -0.51 7.75
C GLU A 241 -7.16 -0.88 9.04
N GLY A 242 -6.41 -1.16 10.11
CA GLY A 242 -6.96 -1.38 11.45
C GLY A 242 -7.59 -2.75 11.70
N ILE A 243 -7.51 -3.68 10.75
CA ILE A 243 -7.96 -5.08 10.85
C ILE A 243 -6.92 -6.04 10.26
N GLY A 244 -7.00 -7.31 10.63
CA GLY A 244 -5.98 -8.33 10.34
C GLY A 244 -4.87 -8.30 11.38
N GLN A 245 -4.46 -9.46 11.90
CA GLN A 245 -3.43 -9.57 12.93
C GLN A 245 -2.45 -10.70 12.66
N GLY A 246 -1.22 -10.51 13.14
CA GLY A 246 -0.17 -11.54 13.12
C GLY A 246 -0.11 -12.39 14.40
N ARG A 247 -1.00 -12.15 15.37
CA ARG A 247 -1.04 -12.84 16.66
C ARG A 247 -2.45 -12.87 17.23
N ILE A 248 -2.65 -13.70 18.25
CA ILE A 248 -3.84 -13.66 19.11
C ILE A 248 -3.61 -12.60 20.19
N THR A 249 -4.59 -11.72 20.39
CA THR A 249 -4.60 -10.70 21.44
C THR A 249 -5.28 -11.22 22.71
N GLN A 250 -4.98 -10.66 23.89
CA GLN A 250 -5.71 -11.05 25.11
C GLN A 250 -7.20 -10.70 25.06
N ASN A 251 -7.58 -9.75 24.21
CA ASN A 251 -8.99 -9.45 23.94
C ASN A 251 -9.71 -10.59 23.22
N LEU A 252 -9.04 -11.26 22.27
CA LEU A 252 -9.61 -12.37 21.50
C LEU A 252 -9.45 -13.73 22.19
N GLN A 253 -8.53 -13.84 23.15
CA GLN A 253 -8.34 -15.07 23.93
C GLN A 253 -9.65 -15.52 24.59
N ASP A 254 -9.98 -16.80 24.47
CA ASP A 254 -11.21 -17.41 25.01
C ASP A 254 -12.51 -16.81 24.44
N ALA A 255 -12.44 -16.04 23.35
CA ALA A 255 -13.63 -15.55 22.67
C ALA A 255 -14.36 -16.75 22.04
N PRO A 256 -15.67 -16.89 22.27
CA PRO A 256 -16.41 -18.04 21.76
C PRO A 256 -16.75 -17.81 20.29
N ILE A 257 -15.81 -18.10 19.37
CA ILE A 257 -15.94 -17.91 17.92
C ILE A 257 -16.18 -19.26 17.25
N ASP A 258 -17.27 -19.39 16.49
CA ASP A 258 -17.69 -20.67 15.89
C ASP A 258 -17.01 -20.94 14.54
N GLU A 259 -16.69 -19.89 13.79
CA GLU A 259 -16.14 -20.00 12.44
C GLU A 259 -15.34 -18.75 12.04
N SER A 260 -14.47 -18.89 11.04
CA SER A 260 -13.86 -17.78 10.30
C SER A 260 -14.19 -17.83 8.80
N LEU A 261 -14.34 -16.66 8.20
CA LEU A 261 -14.52 -16.43 6.76
C LEU A 261 -13.35 -15.62 6.24
N PHE A 262 -12.76 -16.07 5.14
CA PHE A 262 -11.72 -15.32 4.42
C PHE A 262 -12.38 -14.39 3.40
N ILE A 263 -12.16 -13.08 3.55
CA ILE A 263 -12.73 -12.07 2.65
C ILE A 263 -11.60 -11.33 1.97
N ASN A 264 -11.45 -11.52 0.67
CA ASN A 264 -10.41 -10.83 -0.10
C ASN A 264 -10.72 -9.33 -0.27
N ASP A 265 -9.67 -8.57 -0.58
CA ASP A 265 -9.75 -7.12 -0.77
C ASP A 265 -10.72 -6.73 -1.89
N GLN A 266 -10.82 -7.53 -2.95
CA GLN A 266 -11.73 -7.24 -4.05
C GLN A 266 -13.20 -7.27 -3.61
N ALA A 267 -13.60 -8.27 -2.84
CA ALA A 267 -14.93 -8.37 -2.26
C ALA A 267 -15.21 -7.19 -1.30
N THR A 268 -14.20 -6.80 -0.52
CA THR A 268 -14.26 -5.65 0.38
C THR A 268 -14.54 -4.34 -0.37
N VAL A 269 -13.75 -4.04 -1.40
CA VAL A 269 -13.92 -2.82 -2.22
C VAL A 269 -15.29 -2.79 -2.87
N ASN A 270 -15.71 -3.90 -3.50
CA ASN A 270 -17.02 -3.99 -4.14
C ASN A 270 -18.14 -3.67 -3.17
N MET A 271 -18.04 -4.18 -1.96
CA MET A 271 -19.05 -3.95 -0.94
C MET A 271 -19.06 -2.50 -0.44
N VAL A 272 -17.90 -1.85 -0.31
CA VAL A 272 -17.85 -0.40 0.02
C VAL A 272 -18.61 0.42 -1.02
N PHE A 273 -18.39 0.16 -2.31
CA PHE A 273 -19.11 0.84 -3.39
C PHE A 273 -20.59 0.52 -3.40
N LYS A 274 -20.95 -0.75 -3.20
CA LYS A 274 -22.35 -1.19 -3.10
C LYS A 274 -23.07 -0.50 -1.95
N LEU A 275 -22.46 -0.45 -0.76
CA LEU A 275 -22.98 0.26 0.41
C LEU A 275 -23.24 1.73 0.11
N LEU A 276 -22.34 2.43 -0.58
CA LEU A 276 -22.56 3.84 -0.94
C LEU A 276 -23.67 3.99 -1.99
N CYS A 277 -23.55 3.28 -3.11
CA CYS A 277 -24.38 3.52 -4.29
C CYS A 277 -25.79 2.94 -4.19
N GLU A 278 -25.95 1.88 -3.40
CA GLU A 278 -27.21 1.15 -3.31
C GLU A 278 -27.92 1.32 -1.97
N GLU A 279 -27.17 1.40 -0.87
CA GLU A 279 -27.73 1.50 0.49
C GLU A 279 -27.53 2.91 1.12
N GLY A 280 -26.70 3.78 0.52
CA GLY A 280 -26.50 5.17 0.94
C GLY A 280 -25.47 5.38 2.06
N PHE A 281 -24.60 4.41 2.36
CA PHE A 281 -23.63 4.49 3.45
C PHE A 281 -22.23 4.89 2.97
N PHE A 282 -21.71 5.99 3.50
CA PHE A 282 -20.35 6.46 3.27
C PHE A 282 -19.38 5.99 4.37
N VAL A 283 -18.81 4.80 4.20
CA VAL A 283 -18.06 4.07 5.24
C VAL A 283 -16.68 3.60 4.77
N GLY A 284 -15.83 3.22 5.74
CA GLY A 284 -14.47 2.72 5.50
C GLY A 284 -14.40 1.25 5.04
N ALA A 285 -13.21 0.80 4.66
CA ALA A 285 -12.97 -0.53 4.08
C ALA A 285 -13.29 -1.68 5.05
N SER A 286 -13.01 -1.52 6.34
CA SER A 286 -13.36 -2.52 7.36
C SER A 286 -14.88 -2.79 7.42
N SER A 287 -15.69 -1.75 7.22
CA SER A 287 -17.14 -1.85 7.12
C SER A 287 -17.59 -2.60 5.86
N GLY A 288 -16.93 -2.35 4.73
CA GLY A 288 -17.17 -3.11 3.50
C GLY A 288 -16.88 -4.60 3.65
N LEU A 289 -15.74 -4.94 4.28
CA LEU A 289 -15.35 -6.32 4.55
C LEU A 289 -16.37 -7.02 5.46
N ASN A 290 -16.78 -6.34 6.53
CA ASN A 290 -17.80 -6.82 7.47
C ASN A 290 -19.13 -7.17 6.78
N VAL A 291 -19.62 -6.29 5.91
CA VAL A 291 -20.87 -6.53 5.17
C VAL A 291 -20.68 -7.61 4.11
N ALA A 292 -19.53 -7.67 3.42
CA ALA A 292 -19.21 -8.74 2.49
C ALA A 292 -19.22 -10.11 3.19
N ALA A 293 -18.70 -10.18 4.41
CA ALA A 293 -18.74 -11.38 5.24
C ALA A 293 -20.16 -11.75 5.67
N ALA A 294 -21.01 -10.77 5.99
CA ALA A 294 -22.42 -11.02 6.31
C ALA A 294 -23.19 -11.60 5.11
N VAL A 295 -22.93 -11.09 3.91
CA VAL A 295 -23.47 -11.65 2.67
C VAL A 295 -22.93 -13.04 2.40
N GLU A 296 -21.64 -13.30 2.60
CA GLU A 296 -21.07 -14.65 2.43
C GLU A 296 -21.67 -15.64 3.43
N LEU A 297 -21.74 -15.27 4.71
CA LEU A 297 -22.33 -16.09 5.77
C LEU A 297 -23.79 -16.45 5.46
N SER A 298 -24.54 -15.51 4.88
CA SER A 298 -25.95 -15.70 4.54
C SER A 298 -26.21 -16.90 3.63
N LYS A 299 -25.24 -17.29 2.79
CA LYS A 299 -25.34 -18.46 1.90
C LYS A 299 -25.47 -19.78 2.66
N SER A 300 -24.94 -19.84 3.88
CA SER A 300 -25.00 -21.02 4.76
C SER A 300 -26.13 -20.95 5.79
N MET A 301 -26.88 -19.85 5.85
CA MET A 301 -27.91 -19.61 6.86
C MET A 301 -29.31 -19.91 6.30
N PRO A 302 -30.26 -20.38 7.12
CA PRO A 302 -31.65 -20.50 6.72
C PRO A 302 -32.23 -19.15 6.27
N LYS A 303 -33.05 -19.13 5.22
CA LYS A 303 -33.75 -17.91 4.79
C LYS A 303 -34.55 -17.31 5.96
N GLY A 304 -34.57 -15.98 6.02
CA GLY A 304 -35.18 -15.22 7.12
C GLY A 304 -34.29 -15.06 8.36
N SER A 305 -33.12 -15.70 8.42
CA SER A 305 -32.17 -15.51 9.53
C SER A 305 -31.73 -14.05 9.64
N THR A 306 -31.58 -13.55 10.87
CA THR A 306 -31.03 -12.22 11.14
C THR A 306 -29.53 -12.30 11.38
N ILE A 307 -28.76 -11.64 10.52
CA ILE A 307 -27.30 -11.58 10.57
C ILE A 307 -26.92 -10.13 10.88
N VAL A 308 -26.20 -9.92 11.97
CA VAL A 308 -25.75 -8.61 12.43
C VAL A 308 -24.26 -8.45 12.16
N THR A 309 -23.86 -7.31 11.61
CA THR A 309 -22.46 -6.89 11.48
C THR A 309 -22.30 -5.41 11.84
N THR A 310 -21.10 -4.83 11.69
CA THR A 310 -20.78 -3.47 12.14
C THR A 310 -20.24 -2.60 11.00
N LEU A 311 -20.67 -1.33 10.96
CA LEU A 311 -20.05 -0.27 10.17
C LEU A 311 -19.14 0.53 11.10
N CYS A 312 -17.84 0.25 11.05
CA CYS A 312 -16.85 0.67 12.04
C CYS A 312 -16.54 2.16 12.03
N ASP A 313 -16.43 2.77 10.85
CA ASP A 313 -15.93 4.13 10.65
C ASP A 313 -16.42 4.74 9.33
N ASN A 314 -16.28 6.06 9.21
CA ASN A 314 -16.72 6.82 8.04
C ASN A 314 -15.75 6.66 6.84
N GLY A 315 -16.23 6.99 5.64
CA GLY A 315 -15.48 6.82 4.39
C GLY A 315 -14.35 7.83 4.13
N GLN A 316 -14.15 8.85 4.97
CA GLN A 316 -13.24 9.96 4.61
C GLN A 316 -11.80 9.51 4.38
N THR A 317 -11.32 8.53 5.16
CA THR A 317 -9.95 8.01 5.05
C THR A 317 -9.80 6.97 3.93
N ALA A 318 -10.81 6.11 3.74
CA ALA A 318 -10.76 5.03 2.74
C ALA A 318 -11.00 5.55 1.31
N TRP A 319 -11.92 6.48 1.09
CA TRP A 319 -12.33 6.87 -0.27
C TRP A 319 -11.27 7.66 -1.03
N ARG A 320 -10.34 8.33 -0.34
CA ARG A 320 -9.16 8.96 -0.97
C ARG A 320 -8.25 7.97 -1.72
N LYS A 321 -8.34 6.67 -1.42
CA LYS A 321 -7.49 5.61 -1.99
C LYS A 321 -8.16 4.79 -3.11
N HIS A 322 -9.49 4.76 -3.23
CA HIS A 322 -10.20 3.72 -3.98
C HIS A 322 -11.02 4.19 -5.19
N CYS A 323 -10.95 5.47 -5.60
CA CYS A 323 -11.78 6.06 -6.66
C CYS A 323 -11.73 5.38 -8.05
N TRP A 324 -10.84 4.42 -8.28
CA TRP A 324 -10.45 3.97 -9.62
C TRP A 324 -10.21 2.47 -9.75
N VAL A 325 -10.85 1.63 -8.92
CA VAL A 325 -10.84 0.18 -9.16
C VAL A 325 -11.73 -0.13 -10.37
N ASN A 326 -11.21 0.12 -11.57
CA ASN A 326 -11.83 -0.17 -12.88
C ASN A 326 -11.58 -1.61 -13.36
N GLN A 327 -10.97 -2.47 -12.53
CA GLN A 327 -10.77 -3.88 -12.83
C GLN A 327 -11.58 -4.81 -11.91
N VAL A 328 -12.71 -4.33 -11.38
CA VAL A 328 -13.72 -5.26 -10.86
C VAL A 328 -14.51 -5.78 -12.05
N SER A 329 -14.20 -6.99 -12.51
CA SER A 329 -15.18 -7.81 -13.19
C SER A 329 -16.32 -8.08 -12.19
N LEU A 330 -17.35 -7.23 -12.21
CA LEU A 330 -18.59 -7.48 -11.49
C LEU A 330 -19.15 -8.81 -12.02
N PRO A 331 -19.43 -9.80 -11.16
CA PRO A 331 -20.04 -11.04 -11.60
C PRO A 331 -21.53 -10.80 -11.86
N THR A 332 -21.87 -10.19 -12.98
CA THR A 332 -23.25 -10.09 -13.47
C THR A 332 -23.30 -10.17 -14.98
N GLN A 333 -24.27 -10.95 -15.50
CA GLN A 333 -24.51 -11.23 -16.92
C GLN A 333 -24.93 -10.01 -17.77
N ASP A 334 -24.92 -8.80 -17.22
CA ASP A 334 -25.12 -7.58 -17.99
C ASP A 334 -24.24 -6.43 -17.45
N PRO A 335 -23.06 -6.21 -18.05
CA PRO A 335 -22.17 -5.11 -17.68
C PRO A 335 -22.83 -3.74 -17.86
N GLN A 336 -23.82 -3.58 -18.74
CA GLN A 336 -24.31 -2.26 -19.17
C GLN A 336 -25.14 -1.50 -18.12
N LEU A 337 -25.69 -2.17 -17.10
CA LEU A 337 -26.59 -1.52 -16.14
C LEU A 337 -25.86 -0.61 -15.13
N TYR A 338 -24.60 -0.89 -14.79
CA TYR A 338 -23.81 -0.10 -13.83
C TYR A 338 -22.92 0.97 -14.47
N TYR A 339 -22.61 0.87 -15.77
CA TYR A 339 -21.81 1.86 -16.51
C TYR A 339 -22.54 3.19 -16.78
N LYS A 340 -23.85 3.30 -16.49
CA LYS A 340 -24.61 4.54 -16.70
C LYS A 340 -24.42 5.61 -15.62
N LYS A 341 -23.81 5.30 -14.46
CA LYS A 341 -23.39 6.34 -13.51
C LYS A 341 -21.97 6.76 -13.85
N ASN A 342 -21.81 7.99 -14.32
CA ASN A 342 -20.52 8.59 -14.65
C ASN A 342 -19.75 8.84 -13.33
N TYR A 343 -19.04 7.84 -12.81
CA TYR A 343 -18.32 7.91 -11.53
C TYR A 343 -17.26 9.03 -11.50
N THR A 344 -16.87 9.55 -12.65
CA THR A 344 -16.03 10.75 -12.84
C THR A 344 -16.69 12.06 -12.37
N SER A 345 -18.01 12.06 -12.13
CA SER A 345 -18.77 13.25 -11.71
C SER A 345 -18.73 13.52 -10.20
N TYR A 346 -18.30 12.55 -9.38
CA TYR A 346 -18.15 12.74 -7.95
C TYR A 346 -17.00 13.71 -7.63
N PRO A 347 -17.15 14.66 -6.69
CA PRO A 347 -16.12 15.65 -6.36
C PRO A 347 -14.73 15.06 -6.09
N ILE A 348 -14.68 13.96 -5.33
CA ILE A 348 -13.41 13.28 -5.01
C ILE A 348 -12.74 12.64 -6.24
N CYS A 349 -13.51 12.19 -7.22
CA CYS A 349 -12.97 11.69 -8.49
C CYS A 349 -12.47 12.85 -9.35
N LYS A 350 -13.15 14.01 -9.31
CA LYS A 350 -12.70 15.22 -10.01
C LYS A 350 -11.34 15.70 -9.50
N ASP A 351 -11.09 15.63 -8.19
CA ASP A 351 -9.80 16.03 -7.61
C ASP A 351 -8.66 15.12 -8.09
N VAL A 352 -8.89 13.80 -8.14
CA VAL A 352 -7.88 12.84 -8.64
C VAL A 352 -7.69 13.00 -10.16
N ILE A 353 -8.76 13.17 -10.93
CA ILE A 353 -8.67 13.46 -12.37
C ILE A 353 -7.90 14.76 -12.61
N SER A 354 -8.18 15.79 -11.82
CA SER A 354 -7.48 17.07 -11.89
C SER A 354 -6.00 16.90 -11.60
N LEU A 355 -5.64 16.13 -10.57
CA LEU A 355 -4.25 15.83 -10.25
C LEU A 355 -3.56 15.05 -11.38
N ILE A 356 -4.19 14.01 -11.92
CA ILE A 356 -3.66 13.25 -13.07
C ILE A 356 -3.46 14.18 -14.26
N ASN A 357 -4.49 14.95 -14.63
CA ASN A 357 -4.43 15.87 -15.75
C ASN A 357 -3.49 17.05 -15.50
N SER A 358 -3.11 17.33 -14.26
CA SER A 358 -2.10 18.35 -13.92
C SER A 358 -0.68 17.87 -14.23
N ILE A 359 -0.40 16.57 -14.08
CA ILE A 359 0.94 16.00 -14.29
C ILE A 359 1.06 15.29 -15.64
N TYR A 360 0.03 14.59 -16.10
CA TYR A 360 0.07 13.79 -17.32
C TYR A 360 -0.81 14.34 -18.42
N ASN A 361 -0.36 14.18 -19.66
CA ASN A 361 -1.16 14.31 -20.87
C ASN A 361 -1.29 12.92 -21.48
N MET A 362 -2.51 12.40 -21.54
CA MET A 362 -2.80 11.07 -22.07
C MET A 362 -3.71 11.20 -23.30
N LYS A 363 -3.34 10.53 -24.39
CA LYS A 363 -4.11 10.52 -25.64
C LYS A 363 -4.21 9.10 -26.18
N THR A 364 -5.37 8.78 -26.76
CA THR A 364 -5.58 7.52 -27.48
C THR A 364 -5.83 7.82 -28.93
N ASN A 365 -5.07 7.17 -29.82
CA ASN A 365 -5.25 7.24 -31.27
C ASN A 365 -5.54 5.84 -31.81
N ILE A 366 -6.30 5.77 -32.91
CA ILE A 366 -6.55 4.52 -33.62
C ILE A 366 -5.78 4.55 -34.94
N ALA A 367 -4.83 3.62 -35.10
CA ALA A 367 -4.06 3.44 -36.32
C ALA A 367 -4.67 2.31 -37.16
N LYS A 368 -5.02 2.60 -38.42
CA LYS A 368 -5.58 1.61 -39.33
C LYS A 368 -4.49 0.99 -40.19
N VAL A 369 -4.54 -0.34 -40.33
CA VAL A 369 -3.59 -1.12 -41.14
C VAL A 369 -4.34 -1.99 -42.12
N LYS A 370 -3.81 -2.13 -43.34
CA LYS A 370 -4.30 -3.08 -44.34
C LYS A 370 -3.28 -4.19 -44.53
N TYR A 371 -3.72 -5.44 -44.44
CA TYR A 371 -2.88 -6.60 -44.70
C TYR A 371 -3.17 -7.15 -46.10
N PRO A 372 -2.16 -7.30 -46.98
CA PRO A 372 -2.29 -8.10 -48.20
C PRO A 372 -2.71 -9.53 -47.85
N GLU A 373 -3.42 -10.22 -48.75
CA GLU A 373 -4.09 -11.50 -48.45
C GLU A 373 -3.16 -12.58 -47.86
N LEU A 374 -1.99 -12.79 -48.46
CA LEU A 374 -1.00 -13.75 -47.95
C LEU A 374 -0.49 -13.36 -46.54
N PHE A 375 -0.32 -12.07 -46.28
CA PHE A 375 0.09 -11.59 -44.97
C PHE A 375 -1.05 -11.66 -43.94
N ALA A 376 -2.29 -11.41 -44.35
CA ALA A 376 -3.47 -11.60 -43.52
C ALA A 376 -3.58 -13.04 -43.02
N GLN A 377 -3.31 -14.04 -43.87
CA GLN A 377 -3.27 -15.45 -43.46
C GLN A 377 -2.17 -15.71 -42.42
N LYS A 378 -0.97 -15.12 -42.61
CA LYS A 378 0.12 -15.21 -41.63
C LYS A 378 -0.26 -14.59 -40.29
N ILE A 379 -0.87 -13.40 -40.28
CA ILE A 379 -1.33 -12.72 -39.06
C ILE A 379 -2.45 -13.50 -38.36
N ARG A 380 -3.41 -14.05 -39.10
CA ARG A 380 -4.45 -14.94 -38.53
C ARG A 380 -3.83 -16.15 -37.85
N LYS A 381 -2.83 -16.77 -38.48
CA LYS A 381 -2.09 -17.89 -37.89
C LYS A 381 -1.39 -17.49 -36.59
N ILE A 382 -0.73 -16.31 -36.55
CA ILE A 382 -0.08 -15.78 -35.35
C ILE A 382 -1.06 -15.61 -34.19
N PHE A 383 -2.30 -15.17 -34.47
CA PHE A 383 -3.34 -15.00 -33.46
C PHE A 383 -4.20 -16.25 -33.22
N ASN A 384 -3.74 -17.44 -33.64
CA ASN A 384 -4.48 -18.69 -33.54
C ASN A 384 -5.92 -18.57 -34.07
N TYR A 385 -6.09 -17.85 -35.18
CA TYR A 385 -7.37 -17.60 -35.85
C TYR A 385 -8.43 -16.89 -34.98
N ASN A 386 -8.01 -16.16 -33.94
CA ASN A 386 -8.91 -15.33 -33.14
C ASN A 386 -9.37 -14.09 -33.93
N ASN A 387 -10.63 -14.09 -34.36
CA ASN A 387 -11.21 -13.03 -35.17
C ASN A 387 -11.26 -11.66 -34.46
N THR A 388 -11.44 -11.64 -33.13
CA THR A 388 -11.45 -10.39 -32.34
C THR A 388 -10.07 -9.75 -32.30
N LEU A 389 -9.02 -10.54 -32.09
CA LEU A 389 -7.64 -10.06 -32.12
C LEU A 389 -7.23 -9.62 -33.53
N TYR A 390 -7.66 -10.36 -34.56
CA TYR A 390 -7.42 -9.98 -35.94
C TYR A 390 -8.08 -8.64 -36.30
N ALA A 391 -9.31 -8.39 -35.85
CA ALA A 391 -9.98 -7.10 -36.02
C ALA A 391 -9.22 -5.96 -35.31
N LYS A 392 -8.78 -6.18 -34.07
CA LYS A 392 -7.92 -5.22 -33.34
C LYS A 392 -6.58 -4.97 -34.03
N ALA A 393 -6.03 -5.95 -34.74
CA ALA A 393 -4.79 -5.76 -35.48
C ALA A 393 -4.93 -4.86 -36.72
N LEU A 394 -6.12 -4.82 -37.32
CA LEU A 394 -6.47 -3.90 -38.40
C LEU A 394 -6.73 -2.49 -37.89
N GLU A 395 -7.27 -2.34 -36.66
CA GLU A 395 -7.52 -1.05 -36.01
C GLU A 395 -6.83 -1.00 -34.64
N GLN A 396 -5.56 -0.59 -34.64
CA GLN A 396 -4.70 -0.64 -33.46
C GLN A 396 -4.88 0.59 -32.59
N GLU A 397 -5.26 0.39 -31.33
CA GLU A 397 -5.26 1.45 -30.33
C GLU A 397 -3.82 1.71 -29.84
N LEU A 398 -3.43 2.98 -29.89
CA LEU A 398 -2.15 3.49 -29.43
C LEU A 398 -2.40 4.47 -28.30
N TYR A 399 -1.74 4.26 -27.16
CA TYR A 399 -1.86 5.13 -26.00
C TYR A 399 -0.58 5.94 -25.84
N PHE A 400 -0.69 7.26 -25.89
CA PHE A 400 0.41 8.19 -25.73
C PHE A 400 0.30 8.83 -24.36
N VAL A 401 1.36 8.73 -23.56
CA VAL A 401 1.42 9.36 -22.24
C VAL A 401 2.65 10.22 -22.15
N VAL A 402 2.47 11.45 -21.67
CA VAL A 402 3.56 12.42 -21.44
C VAL A 402 3.43 12.99 -20.04
N ASN A 403 4.50 12.93 -19.25
CA ASN A 403 4.63 13.66 -18.00
C ASN A 403 5.00 15.11 -18.32
N LYS A 404 4.11 16.05 -18.00
CA LYS A 404 4.27 17.48 -18.29
C LYS A 404 5.40 18.13 -17.51
N TYR A 405 5.81 17.53 -16.39
CA TYR A 405 6.92 18.04 -15.57
C TYR A 405 8.26 17.45 -15.98
N SER A 406 8.40 16.12 -15.93
CA SER A 406 9.67 15.44 -16.26
C SER A 406 9.93 15.30 -17.75
N PHE A 407 8.92 15.55 -18.60
CA PHE A 407 8.94 15.32 -20.05
C PHE A 407 9.17 13.86 -20.46
N GLU A 408 9.10 12.93 -19.52
CA GLU A 408 9.08 11.51 -19.84
C GLU A 408 7.83 11.16 -20.64
N HIS A 409 7.99 10.33 -21.65
CA HIS A 409 6.92 10.02 -22.60
C HIS A 409 7.02 8.58 -23.10
N THR A 410 5.86 7.94 -23.24
CA THR A 410 5.75 6.53 -23.61
C THR A 410 4.58 6.33 -24.57
N VAL A 411 4.77 5.51 -25.60
CA VAL A 411 3.68 4.93 -26.40
C VAL A 411 3.45 3.50 -25.98
N TYR A 412 2.22 3.16 -25.64
CA TYR A 412 1.80 1.78 -25.46
C TYR A 412 1.07 1.26 -26.70
N ASN A 413 1.52 0.10 -27.19
CA ASN A 413 0.80 -0.69 -28.19
C ASN A 413 0.71 -2.15 -27.71
N PRO A 414 -0.41 -2.55 -27.06
CA PRO A 414 -0.57 -3.89 -26.48
C PRO A 414 -0.49 -5.04 -27.49
N LEU A 415 -0.75 -4.78 -28.78
CA LEU A 415 -0.71 -5.80 -29.83
C LEU A 415 0.70 -6.17 -30.23
N ARG A 416 1.69 -5.28 -30.02
CA ARG A 416 3.09 -5.58 -30.33
C ARG A 416 3.65 -6.69 -29.44
N GLY A 417 3.20 -6.78 -28.18
CA GLY A 417 3.59 -7.83 -27.24
C GLY A 417 3.05 -9.21 -27.60
N ARG A 418 2.12 -9.28 -28.58
CA ARG A 418 1.55 -10.53 -29.12
C ARG A 418 2.27 -11.01 -30.38
N ARG A 419 3.33 -10.33 -30.82
CA ARG A 419 4.16 -10.82 -31.93
C ARG A 419 4.80 -12.15 -31.51
N PRO A 420 4.95 -13.11 -32.43
CA PRO A 420 5.72 -14.31 -32.14
C PRO A 420 7.15 -13.86 -31.85
N VAL A 421 7.55 -13.95 -30.60
CA VAL A 421 8.95 -13.91 -30.19
C VAL A 421 9.28 -15.35 -29.84
N GLN A 422 10.36 -15.91 -30.37
CA GLN A 422 10.84 -17.19 -29.86
C GLN A 422 11.05 -17.01 -28.36
N PRO A 423 10.43 -17.85 -27.49
CA PRO A 423 10.73 -17.78 -26.08
C PRO A 423 12.24 -17.95 -25.94
N PRO A 424 12.93 -17.05 -25.23
CA PRO A 424 14.37 -17.18 -25.08
C PRO A 424 14.67 -18.50 -24.39
N GLU A 425 15.36 -19.41 -25.07
CA GLU A 425 16.00 -20.52 -24.40
C GLU A 425 17.14 -19.94 -23.57
N VAL A 426 17.03 -20.09 -22.24
CA VAL A 426 18.13 -19.84 -21.31
C VAL A 426 19.18 -20.90 -21.63
N SER A 427 20.20 -20.57 -22.42
CA SER A 427 21.21 -21.54 -22.80
C SER A 427 22.12 -21.87 -21.62
N VAL A 428 22.50 -23.16 -21.49
CA VAL A 428 23.46 -23.67 -20.49
C VAL A 428 24.79 -22.89 -20.52
N GLU A 429 25.14 -22.36 -21.69
CA GLU A 429 26.33 -21.55 -21.96
C GLU A 429 26.40 -20.26 -21.12
N GLN A 430 25.27 -19.72 -20.65
CA GLN A 430 25.21 -18.51 -19.82
C GLN A 430 25.85 -18.70 -18.43
N TYR A 431 25.61 -19.85 -17.78
CA TYR A 431 26.22 -20.17 -16.47
C TYR A 431 27.69 -20.54 -16.61
N GLU A 432 28.07 -21.24 -17.68
CA GLU A 432 29.46 -21.56 -17.96
C GLU A 432 30.32 -20.30 -18.15
N THR A 433 29.75 -19.22 -18.69
CA THR A 433 30.47 -17.95 -18.90
C THR A 433 30.83 -17.27 -17.57
N MET A 434 29.96 -17.34 -16.56
CA MET A 434 30.23 -16.77 -15.22
C MET A 434 31.36 -17.52 -14.50
N GLU A 435 31.33 -18.86 -14.53
CA GLU A 435 32.41 -19.67 -13.94
C GLU A 435 33.74 -19.49 -14.68
N LYS A 436 33.72 -19.47 -16.02
CA LYS A 436 34.92 -19.25 -16.83
C LYS A 436 35.57 -17.88 -16.55
N THR A 437 34.77 -16.82 -16.46
CA THR A 437 35.28 -15.46 -16.22
C THR A 437 35.82 -15.27 -14.80
N SER A 438 35.32 -16.01 -13.82
CA SER A 438 35.79 -15.90 -12.42
C SER A 438 37.28 -16.20 -12.24
N LYS A 439 37.86 -17.10 -13.06
CA LYS A 439 39.25 -17.57 -12.93
C LYS A 439 40.28 -16.48 -13.20
N ASN A 440 39.97 -15.54 -14.09
CA ASN A 440 40.85 -14.46 -14.54
C ASN A 440 40.22 -13.08 -14.29
N CYS A 441 39.37 -12.95 -13.28
CA CYS A 441 38.70 -11.69 -12.99
C CYS A 441 39.57 -10.79 -12.10
N ASP A 442 39.93 -9.60 -12.59
CA ASP A 442 40.67 -8.59 -11.83
C ASP A 442 39.91 -8.15 -10.57
N LEU A 443 38.57 -8.12 -10.62
CA LEU A 443 37.71 -7.79 -9.49
C LEU A 443 37.66 -8.93 -8.45
N CYS A 444 38.02 -10.17 -8.79
CA CYS A 444 38.24 -11.22 -7.79
C CYS A 444 39.60 -11.04 -7.08
N ASN A 445 40.64 -10.58 -7.79
CA ASN A 445 41.96 -10.25 -7.23
C ASN A 445 42.09 -8.76 -6.86
N TYR A 446 41.07 -8.22 -6.19
CA TYR A 446 40.92 -6.79 -6.02
C TYR A 446 42.07 -6.13 -5.24
N GLN A 447 42.74 -6.85 -4.34
CA GLN A 447 43.83 -6.31 -3.54
C GLN A 447 45.02 -5.84 -4.39
N ASN A 448 45.28 -6.54 -5.51
CA ASN A 448 46.43 -6.29 -6.37
C ASN A 448 46.06 -5.69 -7.73
N MET A 449 44.82 -5.94 -8.20
CA MET A 449 44.41 -5.63 -9.57
C MET A 449 43.40 -4.47 -9.66
N THR A 450 43.12 -3.76 -8.57
CA THR A 450 42.21 -2.60 -8.60
C THR A 450 42.81 -1.37 -7.93
N ALA A 451 42.53 -0.18 -8.48
CA ALA A 451 42.97 1.08 -7.93
C ALA A 451 42.26 1.42 -6.61
N MET A 452 42.87 2.29 -5.81
CA MET A 452 42.32 2.80 -4.56
C MET A 452 41.93 4.26 -4.69
N ASP A 453 40.90 4.68 -3.95
CA ASP A 453 40.55 6.09 -3.86
C ASP A 453 41.52 6.85 -2.95
N SER A 454 41.49 8.18 -3.00
CA SER A 454 42.13 9.06 -2.01
C SER A 454 41.70 8.77 -0.57
N LEU A 455 40.48 8.25 -0.38
CA LEU A 455 39.97 7.76 0.92
C LEU A 455 40.50 6.37 1.32
N GLY A 456 41.33 5.76 0.48
CA GLY A 456 41.78 4.39 0.60
C GLY A 456 40.73 3.38 0.11
N ARG A 457 40.99 2.10 0.43
CA ARG A 457 40.07 0.99 0.14
C ARG A 457 39.20 0.77 1.37
N MET A 458 37.88 0.82 1.19
CA MET A 458 36.92 0.43 2.20
C MET A 458 36.53 -1.03 1.96
N GLU A 459 36.36 -1.80 3.03
CA GLU A 459 36.01 -3.21 2.95
C GLU A 459 35.15 -3.61 4.15
N ASN A 460 34.22 -4.52 3.94
CA ASN A 460 33.48 -5.24 4.99
C ASN A 460 33.48 -6.75 4.69
N GLN A 461 32.63 -7.50 5.39
CA GLN A 461 32.63 -8.96 5.30
C GLN A 461 32.43 -9.43 3.85
N HIS A 462 31.50 -8.81 3.12
CA HIS A 462 31.05 -9.29 1.82
C HIS A 462 31.33 -8.36 0.64
N ALA A 463 31.80 -7.14 0.86
CA ALA A 463 32.01 -6.14 -0.21
C ALA A 463 33.28 -5.31 0.00
N TYR A 464 33.74 -4.69 -1.08
CA TYR A 464 34.90 -3.80 -1.07
C TYR A 464 34.71 -2.65 -2.07
N SER A 465 35.43 -1.55 -1.85
CA SER A 465 35.50 -0.43 -2.79
C SER A 465 36.74 -0.51 -3.67
N ALA A 466 36.68 0.07 -4.86
CA ALA A 466 37.83 0.39 -5.69
C ALA A 466 37.64 1.78 -6.31
N ALA A 467 38.73 2.45 -6.64
CA ALA A 467 38.66 3.59 -7.53
C ALA A 467 38.54 3.09 -8.98
N ASN A 468 37.76 3.80 -9.78
CA ASN A 468 37.87 3.64 -11.23
C ASN A 468 39.19 4.28 -11.69
N ALA A 469 40.02 3.54 -12.42
CA ALA A 469 41.27 4.06 -12.96
C ALA A 469 41.04 5.22 -13.95
N PHE A 470 39.87 5.25 -14.59
CA PHE A 470 39.43 6.29 -15.52
C PHE A 470 38.20 6.97 -14.93
N LYS A 471 38.44 7.91 -14.00
CA LYS A 471 37.35 8.65 -13.35
C LYS A 471 36.65 9.60 -14.34
N PHE A 472 35.32 9.70 -14.26
CA PHE A 472 34.54 10.70 -15.00
C PHE A 472 33.99 11.82 -14.09
N ASP A 473 34.27 11.75 -12.79
CA ASP A 473 33.94 12.75 -11.77
C ASP A 473 35.06 12.76 -10.72
N GLN A 474 35.24 13.86 -9.99
CA GLN A 474 36.23 14.00 -8.92
C GLN A 474 36.04 12.89 -7.87
N TRP A 475 34.81 12.79 -7.36
CA TRP A 475 34.40 11.74 -6.44
C TRP A 475 33.67 10.65 -7.23
N HIS A 476 34.44 9.71 -7.75
CA HIS A 476 33.94 8.51 -8.44
C HIS A 476 34.64 7.26 -7.90
N SER A 477 33.86 6.34 -7.34
CA SER A 477 34.32 5.04 -6.86
C SER A 477 33.42 3.91 -7.37
N MET A 478 33.83 2.67 -7.16
CA MET A 478 33.08 1.47 -7.51
C MET A 478 32.97 0.58 -6.28
N PHE A 479 31.83 -0.08 -6.11
CA PHE A 479 31.56 -1.01 -5.03
C PHE A 479 31.18 -2.36 -5.60
N MET A 480 31.89 -3.39 -5.14
CA MET A 480 31.74 -4.76 -5.64
C MET A 480 31.43 -5.68 -4.47
N PRO A 481 30.49 -6.64 -4.62
CA PRO A 481 30.46 -7.79 -3.75
C PRO A 481 31.69 -8.66 -4.02
N LYS A 482 32.14 -9.43 -3.02
CA LYS A 482 33.17 -10.47 -3.21
C LYS A 482 32.65 -11.65 -4.03
N GLN A 483 31.33 -11.80 -4.10
CA GLN A 483 30.66 -12.76 -4.98
C GLN A 483 30.75 -12.32 -6.45
N HIS A 484 31.37 -13.17 -7.28
CA HIS A 484 31.50 -12.95 -8.73
C HIS A 484 30.19 -13.18 -9.49
N ASP A 485 29.40 -14.16 -9.04
CA ASP A 485 28.19 -14.59 -9.74
C ASP A 485 26.97 -13.81 -9.23
N ILE A 486 26.46 -12.89 -10.04
CA ILE A 486 25.30 -12.05 -9.70
C ILE A 486 24.05 -12.88 -9.35
N THR A 487 23.89 -14.07 -9.95
CA THR A 487 22.72 -14.92 -9.71
C THR A 487 22.74 -15.55 -8.33
N LYS A 488 23.93 -15.64 -7.72
CA LYS A 488 24.16 -16.16 -6.36
C LYS A 488 24.26 -15.05 -5.32
N LEU A 489 24.05 -13.79 -5.72
CA LEU A 489 24.11 -12.65 -4.81
C LEU A 489 23.02 -12.77 -3.73
N THR A 490 23.45 -12.78 -2.48
CA THR A 490 22.59 -12.84 -1.31
C THR A 490 22.15 -11.43 -0.87
N TYR A 491 21.11 -11.38 -0.03
CA TYR A 491 20.68 -10.11 0.57
C TYR A 491 21.77 -9.44 1.41
N GLU A 492 22.51 -10.22 2.20
CA GLU A 492 23.58 -9.71 3.07
C GLU A 492 24.74 -9.13 2.24
N GLU A 493 25.11 -9.78 1.14
CA GLU A 493 26.14 -9.25 0.22
C GLU A 493 25.69 -7.94 -0.44
N LEU A 494 24.45 -7.85 -0.93
CA LEU A 494 23.92 -6.60 -1.50
C LEU A 494 23.83 -5.48 -0.46
N LYS A 495 23.41 -5.81 0.77
CA LYS A 495 23.36 -4.87 1.89
C LYS A 495 24.75 -4.34 2.23
N ASP A 496 25.76 -5.21 2.26
CA ASP A 496 27.14 -4.82 2.52
C ASP A 496 27.68 -3.88 1.45
N VAL A 497 27.38 -4.12 0.17
CA VAL A 497 27.74 -3.22 -0.95
C VAL A 497 27.17 -1.81 -0.73
N PHE A 498 25.86 -1.70 -0.49
CA PHE A 498 25.21 -0.41 -0.30
C PHE A 498 25.59 0.30 1.01
N THR A 499 25.84 -0.45 2.08
CA THR A 499 26.34 0.10 3.34
C THR A 499 27.72 0.70 3.17
N LEU A 500 28.58 0.04 2.40
CA LEU A 500 29.92 0.53 2.10
C LEU A 500 29.88 1.80 1.23
N ALA A 501 29.00 1.82 0.22
CA ALA A 501 28.77 3.00 -0.60
C ALA A 501 28.28 4.20 0.22
N TRP A 502 27.36 3.99 1.16
CA TRP A 502 26.89 5.05 2.05
C TRP A 502 28.00 5.63 2.94
N LYS A 503 28.83 4.76 3.53
CA LYS A 503 30.00 5.18 4.31
C LYS A 503 30.98 6.00 3.46
N TRP A 504 31.20 5.59 2.22
CA TRP A 504 32.06 6.33 1.30
C TRP A 504 31.50 7.71 0.96
N PHE A 505 30.19 7.83 0.68
CA PHE A 505 29.55 9.14 0.45
C PHE A 505 29.74 10.08 1.64
N GLN A 506 29.56 9.58 2.87
CA GLN A 506 29.77 10.37 4.09
C GLN A 506 31.23 10.82 4.25
N ALA A 507 32.19 9.94 3.94
CA ALA A 507 33.61 10.26 4.01
C ALA A 507 34.03 11.28 2.93
N ALA A 508 33.57 11.09 1.70
CA ALA A 508 33.81 12.01 0.58
C ALA A 508 33.22 13.40 0.85
N HIS A 509 31.97 13.48 1.32
CA HIS A 509 31.33 14.73 1.71
C HIS A 509 32.06 15.42 2.87
N LYS A 510 32.56 14.66 3.84
CA LYS A 510 33.35 15.23 4.95
C LYS A 510 34.65 15.87 4.44
N GLN A 511 35.29 15.29 3.43
CA GLN A 511 36.51 15.86 2.82
C GLN A 511 36.20 17.00 1.84
N SER A 512 35.02 16.99 1.22
CA SER A 512 34.58 18.02 0.27
C SER A 512 33.11 18.37 0.52
N PRO A 513 32.80 19.26 1.50
CA PRO A 513 31.42 19.57 1.88
C PRO A 513 30.55 20.17 0.78
N SER A 514 31.16 20.74 -0.28
CA SER A 514 30.45 21.20 -1.46
C SER A 514 29.86 20.05 -2.30
N HIS A 515 30.40 18.83 -2.19
CA HIS A 515 29.94 17.66 -2.92
C HIS A 515 28.81 16.97 -2.15
N ARG A 516 27.59 17.11 -2.67
CA ARG A 516 26.35 16.82 -1.95
C ARG A 516 25.41 15.90 -2.69
N PHE A 517 25.60 15.61 -3.97
CA PHE A 517 24.63 14.89 -4.81
C PHE A 517 25.06 13.44 -5.09
N PRO A 518 24.71 12.48 -4.21
CA PRO A 518 25.10 11.07 -4.34
C PRO A 518 24.27 10.32 -5.38
N THR A 519 24.94 9.56 -6.23
CA THR A 519 24.34 8.67 -7.25
C THR A 519 25.02 7.31 -7.24
N LEU A 520 24.24 6.23 -7.36
CA LEU A 520 24.72 4.89 -7.65
C LEU A 520 24.19 4.44 -9.00
N LEU A 521 25.05 3.90 -9.85
CA LEU A 521 24.72 3.38 -11.18
C LEU A 521 25.16 1.92 -11.24
N TRP A 522 24.26 1.05 -11.67
CA TRP A 522 24.53 -0.38 -11.75
C TRP A 522 23.96 -1.00 -13.01
N ASP A 523 24.86 -1.34 -13.92
CA ASP A 523 24.60 -2.21 -15.05
C ASP A 523 25.04 -3.64 -14.69
N SER A 524 24.19 -4.62 -15.00
CA SER A 524 24.52 -6.03 -14.82
C SER A 524 24.77 -6.70 -16.16
N LEU A 525 25.92 -7.38 -16.24
CA LEU A 525 26.38 -8.17 -17.38
C LEU A 525 26.60 -7.33 -18.66
N PRO A 526 27.39 -7.83 -19.63
CA PRO A 526 27.72 -7.05 -20.82
C PRO A 526 26.50 -6.57 -21.61
N HIS A 527 25.43 -7.36 -21.65
CA HIS A 527 24.20 -6.97 -22.32
C HIS A 527 23.48 -5.80 -21.61
N GLY A 528 23.63 -5.69 -20.29
CA GLY A 528 23.18 -4.52 -19.52
C GLY A 528 24.05 -3.28 -19.70
N GLY A 529 25.22 -3.40 -20.32
CA GLY A 529 26.22 -2.33 -20.45
C GLY A 529 27.40 -2.44 -19.47
N ALA A 530 27.44 -3.50 -18.64
CA ALA A 530 28.52 -3.69 -17.69
C ALA A 530 29.84 -4.00 -18.41
N SER A 531 30.93 -3.37 -17.97
CA SER A 531 32.26 -3.57 -18.56
C SER A 531 32.85 -4.96 -18.26
N GLN A 532 32.37 -5.60 -17.20
CA GLN A 532 32.80 -6.91 -16.72
C GLN A 532 31.60 -7.72 -16.23
N VAL A 533 31.75 -9.05 -16.17
CA VAL A 533 30.72 -9.96 -15.65
C VAL A 533 30.54 -9.82 -14.13
N HIS A 534 31.62 -9.58 -13.39
CA HIS A 534 31.60 -9.38 -11.94
C HIS A 534 30.76 -8.13 -11.60
N PRO A 535 29.79 -8.20 -10.67
CA PRO A 535 28.95 -7.05 -10.32
C PRO A 535 29.75 -5.86 -9.79
N HIS A 536 29.63 -4.70 -10.43
CA HIS A 536 30.30 -3.48 -9.99
C HIS A 536 29.31 -2.31 -10.06
N ILE A 537 29.15 -1.63 -8.93
CA ILE A 537 28.24 -0.48 -8.80
C ILE A 537 29.09 0.78 -8.79
N HIS A 538 28.90 1.65 -9.77
CA HIS A 538 29.56 2.94 -9.81
C HIS A 538 28.87 3.91 -8.85
N ALA A 539 29.65 4.69 -8.11
CA ALA A 539 29.16 5.72 -7.21
C ALA A 539 29.80 7.06 -7.55
N THR A 540 28.98 8.11 -7.64
CA THR A 540 29.46 9.49 -7.82
C THR A 540 28.86 10.42 -6.78
N LEU A 541 29.65 11.39 -6.33
CA LEU A 541 29.21 12.44 -5.42
C LEU A 541 29.56 13.79 -6.04
N HIS A 542 28.60 14.43 -6.70
CA HIS A 542 28.83 15.68 -7.42
C HIS A 542 28.53 16.92 -6.54
N SER A 543 29.08 18.08 -6.92
CA SER A 543 28.89 19.37 -6.20
C SER A 543 27.50 19.97 -6.36
N ASP A 544 27.01 20.04 -7.60
CA ASP A 544 25.94 20.98 -7.91
C ASP A 544 24.62 20.34 -8.38
N HIS A 545 24.65 19.10 -8.88
CA HIS A 545 23.52 18.46 -9.55
C HIS A 545 23.67 16.93 -9.59
N TYR A 546 22.60 16.20 -9.88
CA TYR A 546 22.68 14.81 -10.30
C TYR A 546 22.97 14.70 -11.79
N TYR A 547 23.48 13.56 -12.27
CA TYR A 547 23.68 13.37 -13.70
C TYR A 547 22.40 12.96 -14.43
N GLY A 548 22.31 13.36 -15.70
CA GLY A 548 21.37 12.84 -16.67
C GLY A 548 19.90 13.11 -16.33
N GLN A 549 19.06 12.11 -16.58
CA GLN A 549 17.60 12.26 -16.54
C GLN A 549 17.05 12.60 -15.15
N PHE A 550 17.73 12.20 -14.07
CA PHE A 550 17.21 12.45 -12.72
C PHE A 550 17.28 13.92 -12.34
N GLU A 551 18.24 14.67 -12.87
CA GLU A 551 18.27 16.13 -12.67
C GLU A 551 17.05 16.81 -13.30
N SER A 552 16.60 16.34 -14.47
CA SER A 552 15.34 16.77 -15.07
C SER A 552 14.14 16.43 -14.18
N ILE A 553 14.17 15.29 -13.48
CA ILE A 553 13.12 14.90 -12.52
C ILE A 553 13.19 15.77 -11.24
N ARG A 554 14.38 16.12 -10.78
CA ARG A 554 14.59 17.05 -9.66
C ARG A 554 14.03 18.43 -9.98
N PHE A 555 14.36 18.99 -11.15
CA PHE A 555 13.78 20.25 -11.64
C PHE A 555 12.27 20.17 -11.85
N ALA A 556 11.76 19.04 -12.33
CA ALA A 556 10.33 18.78 -12.41
C ALA A 556 9.66 18.88 -11.02
N SER A 557 10.30 18.33 -9.99
CA SER A 557 9.85 18.40 -8.60
C SER A 557 9.83 19.83 -8.06
N GLU A 558 10.89 20.60 -8.30
CA GLU A 558 10.96 22.01 -7.89
C GLU A 558 9.92 22.87 -8.61
N ARG A 559 9.75 22.69 -9.92
CA ARG A 559 8.76 23.43 -10.70
C ARG A 559 7.35 23.15 -10.21
N TYR A 560 7.04 21.88 -9.94
CA TYR A 560 5.78 21.49 -9.32
C TYR A 560 5.61 22.16 -7.96
N TYR A 561 6.63 22.13 -7.10
CA TYR A 561 6.57 22.78 -5.78
C TYR A 561 6.23 24.27 -5.87
N ARG A 562 6.89 25.02 -6.76
CA ARG A 562 6.66 26.47 -6.95
C ARG A 562 5.26 26.78 -7.47
N GLU A 563 4.73 25.97 -8.39
CA GLU A 563 3.39 26.16 -8.95
C GLU A 563 2.28 26.00 -7.90
N TYR A 564 2.50 25.14 -6.90
CA TYR A 564 1.55 24.85 -5.82
C TYR A 564 1.93 25.50 -4.47
N GLU A 565 2.85 26.46 -4.47
CA GLU A 565 3.39 27.09 -3.25
C GLU A 565 2.32 27.79 -2.40
N ASN A 566 1.30 28.37 -3.04
CA ASN A 566 0.20 29.10 -2.40
C ASN A 566 -0.95 28.20 -1.89
N VAL A 567 -0.86 26.88 -2.08
CA VAL A 567 -1.88 25.94 -1.63
C VAL A 567 -1.67 25.61 -0.15
N THR A 568 -2.73 25.72 0.66
CA THR A 568 -2.66 25.66 2.13
C THR A 568 -2.31 24.28 2.70
N THR A 569 -2.47 23.19 1.94
CA THR A 569 -2.10 21.84 2.39
C THR A 569 -0.69 21.44 1.92
N HIS A 570 0.25 21.24 2.86
CA HIS A 570 1.61 20.75 2.59
C HIS A 570 1.65 19.48 1.71
N ARG A 571 0.62 18.63 1.81
CA ARG A 571 0.52 17.36 1.08
C ARG A 571 0.41 17.51 -0.44
N GLN A 572 -0.07 18.64 -0.95
CA GLN A 572 -0.21 18.90 -2.39
C GLN A 572 1.02 19.56 -3.02
N LYS A 573 2.07 19.86 -2.23
CA LYS A 573 3.27 20.56 -2.73
C LYS A 573 4.39 19.62 -3.19
N ASN A 574 4.32 18.33 -2.88
CA ASN A 574 5.38 17.37 -3.19
C ASN A 574 5.08 16.58 -4.48
N TYR A 575 5.92 16.76 -5.50
CA TYR A 575 5.81 16.09 -6.78
C TYR A 575 5.83 14.56 -6.68
N PHE A 576 6.79 13.98 -5.96
CA PHE A 576 6.89 12.53 -5.81
C PHE A 576 5.69 11.95 -5.06
N ARG A 577 5.12 12.71 -4.10
CA ARG A 577 3.87 12.32 -3.44
C ARG A 577 2.69 12.36 -4.40
N ALA A 578 2.59 13.38 -5.24
CA ALA A 578 1.55 13.47 -6.27
C ALA A 578 1.67 12.31 -7.27
N ILE A 579 2.89 11.97 -7.69
CA ILE A 579 3.18 10.78 -8.50
C ILE A 579 2.72 9.51 -7.78
N GLN A 580 3.07 9.31 -6.51
CA GLN A 580 2.60 8.16 -5.72
C GLN A 580 1.07 8.10 -5.63
N ASP A 581 0.40 9.21 -5.36
CA ASP A 581 -1.06 9.29 -5.24
C ASP A 581 -1.75 8.98 -6.58
N ILE A 582 -1.21 9.45 -7.70
CA ILE A 582 -1.68 9.10 -9.05
C ILE A 582 -1.53 7.61 -9.32
N HIS A 583 -0.34 7.05 -9.07
CA HIS A 583 -0.11 5.62 -9.31
C HIS A 583 -0.96 4.76 -8.38
N MET A 584 -1.19 5.20 -7.15
CA MET A 584 -2.06 4.51 -6.20
C MET A 584 -3.50 4.51 -6.70
N ALA A 585 -3.97 5.63 -7.26
CA ALA A 585 -5.27 5.69 -7.92
C ALA A 585 -5.38 4.67 -9.07
N PHE A 586 -4.34 4.50 -9.89
CA PHE A 586 -4.33 3.47 -10.94
C PHE A 586 -4.08 2.04 -10.44
N ASN A 587 -3.93 1.82 -9.13
CA ASN A 587 -3.52 0.53 -8.55
C ASN A 587 -2.19 0.02 -9.12
N LEU A 588 -1.22 0.92 -9.29
CA LEU A 588 0.12 0.64 -9.83
C LEU A 588 1.21 0.69 -8.75
N THR A 589 0.82 0.56 -7.48
CA THR A 589 1.73 0.71 -6.33
C THR A 589 1.69 -0.48 -5.41
N ILE A 590 2.85 -0.85 -4.85
CA ILE A 590 2.97 -1.80 -3.75
C ILE A 590 3.75 -1.10 -2.64
N SER A 591 3.21 -1.06 -1.42
CA SER A 591 3.85 -0.36 -0.29
C SER A 591 4.23 -1.32 0.82
N PHE A 592 5.48 -1.24 1.28
CA PHE A 592 6.06 -2.05 2.36
C PHE A 592 6.80 -1.13 3.34
N ASN A 593 6.29 -0.98 4.57
CA ASN A 593 6.99 -0.34 5.70
C ASN A 593 7.69 1.00 5.39
N GLY A 594 7.09 1.86 4.56
CA GLY A 594 7.64 3.16 4.15
C GLY A 594 8.40 3.17 2.83
N VAL A 595 8.49 2.03 2.14
CA VAL A 595 9.02 1.89 0.78
C VAL A 595 7.86 1.66 -0.19
N THR A 596 7.82 2.39 -1.29
CA THR A 596 6.78 2.28 -2.32
C THR A 596 7.39 1.84 -3.64
N VAL A 597 7.00 0.66 -4.11
CA VAL A 597 7.25 0.17 -5.47
C VAL A 597 6.17 0.73 -6.39
N LEU A 598 6.57 1.29 -7.52
CA LEU A 598 5.75 1.96 -8.52
C LEU A 598 5.98 1.32 -9.88
N ILE A 599 4.91 1.01 -10.59
CA ILE A 599 4.98 0.70 -12.02
C ILE A 599 4.77 2.02 -12.80
N PRO A 600 5.82 2.61 -13.39
CA PRO A 600 5.73 3.94 -13.98
C PRO A 600 4.74 3.97 -15.14
N ILE A 601 3.82 4.95 -15.13
CA ILE A 601 2.91 5.23 -16.26
C ILE A 601 3.68 5.69 -17.51
N THR A 602 4.88 6.24 -17.33
CA THR A 602 5.83 6.59 -18.41
C THR A 602 7.01 5.61 -18.39
N SER A 603 6.72 4.33 -18.66
CA SER A 603 7.73 3.27 -18.66
C SER A 603 8.72 3.42 -19.83
N HIS A 604 9.98 3.07 -19.60
CA HIS A 604 11.03 3.04 -20.64
C HIS A 604 11.09 1.72 -21.38
N LYS A 605 10.84 0.61 -20.68
CA LYS A 605 10.77 -0.76 -21.24
C LYS A 605 9.68 -1.57 -20.55
N GLU A 606 9.41 -2.76 -21.07
CA GLU A 606 8.63 -3.77 -20.35
C GLU A 606 9.30 -4.08 -18.99
N TYR A 607 8.51 -4.23 -17.93
CA TYR A 607 8.97 -4.49 -16.55
C TYR A 607 9.87 -3.42 -15.92
N ASP A 608 9.81 -2.18 -16.40
CA ASP A 608 10.36 -1.00 -15.71
C ASP A 608 9.69 -0.81 -14.34
N ILE A 609 10.51 -0.57 -13.30
CA ILE A 609 10.07 -0.45 -11.91
C ILE A 609 10.79 0.73 -11.26
N ILE A 610 10.03 1.56 -10.55
CA ILE A 610 10.55 2.60 -9.67
C ILE A 610 10.31 2.18 -8.22
N VAL A 611 11.27 2.44 -7.33
CA VAL A 611 11.13 2.28 -5.88
C VAL A 611 11.46 3.60 -5.21
N LEU A 612 10.54 4.09 -4.39
CA LEU A 612 10.71 5.31 -3.60
C LEU A 612 10.76 4.97 -2.12
N ALA A 613 11.63 5.64 -1.38
CA ALA A 613 11.67 5.57 0.08
C ALA A 613 12.03 6.92 0.68
N GLU A 614 11.69 7.11 1.95
CA GLU A 614 12.10 8.29 2.70
C GLU A 614 13.59 8.21 3.11
N ASN A 615 14.07 7.01 3.43
CA ASN A 615 15.42 6.78 3.94
C ASN A 615 16.14 5.69 3.16
N PHE A 616 17.47 5.81 3.06
CA PHE A 616 18.33 4.80 2.46
C PHE A 616 18.74 3.81 3.55
N ASP A 617 17.90 2.80 3.77
CA ASP A 617 18.03 1.84 4.86
C ASP A 617 17.80 0.39 4.43
N GLU A 618 17.89 -0.53 5.38
CA GLU A 618 17.72 -1.97 5.13
C GLU A 618 16.37 -2.33 4.51
N ARG A 619 15.30 -1.56 4.77
CA ARG A 619 13.97 -1.82 4.21
C ARG A 619 13.99 -1.55 2.71
N PHE A 620 14.57 -0.42 2.32
CA PHE A 620 14.75 -0.06 0.91
C PHE A 620 15.63 -1.07 0.18
N ILE A 621 16.77 -1.44 0.76
CA ILE A 621 17.68 -2.43 0.19
C ILE A 621 16.99 -3.79 0.02
N LYS A 622 16.18 -4.21 0.99
CA LYS A 622 15.43 -5.47 0.93
C LYS A 622 14.42 -5.47 -0.22
N VAL A 623 13.74 -4.34 -0.46
CA VAL A 623 12.83 -4.21 -1.61
C VAL A 623 13.58 -4.28 -2.93
N ILE A 624 14.73 -3.60 -3.06
CA ILE A 624 15.59 -3.69 -4.26
C ILE A 624 16.01 -5.15 -4.50
N TYR A 625 16.48 -5.84 -3.47
CA TYR A 625 16.86 -7.24 -3.55
C TYR A 625 15.71 -8.10 -4.12
N GLN A 626 14.49 -7.89 -3.62
CA GLN A 626 13.32 -8.65 -4.06
C GLN A 626 12.92 -8.34 -5.50
N VAL A 627 13.08 -7.09 -5.96
CA VAL A 627 12.86 -6.72 -7.36
C VAL A 627 13.86 -7.46 -8.26
N ILE A 628 15.15 -7.46 -7.92
CA ILE A 628 16.19 -8.18 -8.67
C ILE A 628 15.91 -9.69 -8.67
N GLN A 629 15.52 -10.27 -7.53
CA GLN A 629 15.12 -11.67 -7.46
C GLN A 629 13.86 -11.97 -8.30
N GLY A 630 12.95 -11.02 -8.46
CA GLY A 630 11.82 -11.12 -9.37
C GLY A 630 12.27 -11.23 -10.83
N TYR A 631 13.20 -10.38 -11.25
CA TYR A 631 13.80 -10.46 -12.59
C TYR A 631 14.46 -11.83 -12.82
N PHE A 632 15.25 -12.30 -11.87
CA PHE A 632 15.99 -13.56 -12.02
C PHE A 632 15.08 -14.79 -11.98
N ASN A 633 14.16 -14.85 -11.00
CA ASN A 633 13.39 -16.06 -10.75
C ASN A 633 12.14 -16.16 -11.60
N LYS A 634 11.49 -15.03 -11.92
CA LYS A 634 10.21 -15.00 -12.64
C LYS A 634 10.37 -14.66 -14.11
N LEU A 635 11.24 -13.71 -14.44
CA LEU A 635 11.49 -13.31 -15.83
C LEU A 635 12.66 -14.06 -16.47
N LYS A 636 13.49 -14.73 -15.66
CA LYS A 636 14.74 -15.37 -16.10
C LYS A 636 15.68 -14.39 -16.78
N GLN A 637 15.67 -13.14 -16.32
CA GLN A 637 16.36 -12.03 -16.94
C GLN A 637 17.44 -11.49 -16.03
N PHE A 638 18.70 -11.74 -16.37
CA PHE A 638 19.85 -11.47 -15.49
C PHE A 638 20.53 -10.12 -15.77
N SER A 639 20.35 -9.60 -16.97
CA SER A 639 20.87 -8.32 -17.43
C SER A 639 19.86 -7.20 -17.17
N PHE A 640 20.30 -6.12 -16.52
CA PHE A 640 19.52 -4.92 -16.22
C PHE A 640 20.41 -3.69 -16.13
N SER A 641 19.80 -2.52 -16.25
CA SER A 641 20.40 -1.23 -15.93
C SER A 641 19.59 -0.61 -14.79
N SER A 642 20.26 -0.08 -13.78
CA SER A 642 19.60 0.52 -12.64
C SER A 642 20.36 1.69 -12.06
N CYS A 643 19.64 2.56 -11.36
CA CYS A 643 20.20 3.74 -10.73
C CYS A 643 19.53 4.01 -9.38
N ILE A 644 20.31 4.44 -8.40
CA ILE A 644 19.84 4.98 -7.12
C ILE A 644 20.29 6.44 -7.04
N TYR A 645 19.34 7.34 -6.80
CA TYR A 645 19.61 8.72 -6.45
C TYR A 645 19.18 8.93 -5.01
N LEU A 646 20.09 9.43 -4.18
CA LEU A 646 19.80 9.73 -2.77
C LEU A 646 19.64 11.24 -2.61
N PRO A 647 18.84 11.71 -1.63
CA PRO A 647 18.71 13.13 -1.34
C PRO A 647 20.07 13.81 -1.13
N PRO A 648 20.19 15.13 -1.38
CA PRO A 648 21.45 15.82 -1.19
C PRO A 648 21.95 15.68 0.26
N LEU A 649 23.24 15.45 0.42
CA LEU A 649 23.90 15.48 1.72
C LEU A 649 23.95 16.95 2.19
N SER A 650 23.43 17.23 3.39
CA SER A 650 23.30 18.61 3.91
C SER A 650 22.48 19.52 2.97
N PRO A 651 21.16 19.27 2.84
CA PRO A 651 20.29 20.07 1.99
C PRO A 651 20.17 21.52 2.47
N ASN A 652 20.14 22.46 1.53
CA ASN A 652 20.05 23.90 1.74
C ASN A 652 18.63 24.42 1.47
N GLN A 653 18.39 25.72 1.67
CA GLN A 653 17.09 26.34 1.38
C GLN A 653 16.66 26.22 -0.10
N ASP A 654 17.62 26.19 -1.02
CA ASP A 654 17.36 26.02 -2.46
C ASP A 654 16.96 24.59 -2.83
N ASP A 655 17.20 23.60 -1.96
CA ASP A 655 16.76 22.21 -2.12
C ASP A 655 15.27 22.06 -1.72
N SER A 656 14.44 23.06 -2.05
CA SER A 656 13.04 23.17 -1.62
C SER A 656 12.14 22.03 -2.12
N GLY A 657 12.61 21.28 -3.12
CA GLY A 657 11.99 20.04 -3.58
C GLY A 657 12.40 18.85 -2.71
N LEU A 658 11.43 18.22 -2.04
CA LEU A 658 11.62 16.99 -1.26
C LEU A 658 11.96 15.81 -2.19
N THR A 659 13.24 15.66 -2.54
CA THR A 659 13.77 14.51 -3.30
C THR A 659 13.81 13.30 -2.36
N PRO A 660 13.08 12.20 -2.65
CA PRO A 660 13.16 10.98 -1.87
C PRO A 660 14.41 10.18 -2.25
N VAL A 661 14.65 9.09 -1.53
CA VAL A 661 15.49 8.01 -2.07
C VAL A 661 14.74 7.40 -3.26
N TYR A 662 15.36 7.45 -4.43
CA TYR A 662 14.80 7.01 -5.69
C TYR A 662 15.64 5.89 -6.28
N TYR A 663 15.00 4.77 -6.63
CA TYR A 663 15.61 3.72 -7.42
C TYR A 663 14.77 3.45 -8.66
N ARG A 664 15.42 3.24 -9.80
CA ARG A 664 14.77 2.71 -11.01
C ARG A 664 15.60 1.58 -11.56
N ILE A 665 14.92 0.53 -11.99
CA ILE A 665 15.52 -0.62 -12.67
C ILE A 665 14.76 -0.91 -13.95
N VAL A 666 15.53 -1.13 -15.01
CA VAL A 666 15.04 -1.43 -16.35
C VAL A 666 15.73 -2.71 -16.81
N PRO A 667 14.97 -3.71 -17.29
CA PRO A 667 15.54 -4.96 -17.75
C PRO A 667 16.25 -4.78 -19.09
N ARG A 668 17.37 -5.47 -19.26
CA ARG A 668 18.25 -5.40 -20.42
C ARG A 668 18.34 -6.77 -21.08
N GLY A 669 17.20 -7.17 -21.64
CA GLY A 669 16.97 -8.39 -22.44
C GLY A 669 17.70 -9.65 -21.96
N GLN A 670 17.92 -10.59 -22.87
CA GLN A 670 18.65 -11.83 -22.59
C GLN A 670 20.05 -11.70 -23.18
N ILE A 671 21.06 -12.23 -22.51
CA ILE A 671 22.45 -12.18 -23.00
C ILE A 671 22.60 -12.81 -24.40
N SER A 672 21.80 -13.84 -24.70
CA SER A 672 21.77 -14.53 -25.98
C SER A 672 20.98 -13.80 -27.08
N SER A 673 20.35 -12.67 -26.76
CA SER A 673 19.60 -11.89 -27.74
C SER A 673 20.54 -11.27 -28.77
N LEU A 674 20.27 -11.54 -30.06
CA LEU A 674 20.94 -10.87 -31.17
C LEU A 674 20.34 -9.48 -31.48
N LEU A 675 19.23 -9.12 -30.81
CA LEU A 675 18.57 -7.83 -30.99
C LEU A 675 19.22 -6.79 -30.08
N SER A 676 19.67 -5.68 -30.67
CA SER A 676 20.07 -4.50 -29.91
C SER A 676 18.92 -4.02 -29.02
N GLU A 677 19.21 -3.78 -27.75
CA GLU A 677 18.23 -3.31 -26.77
C GLU A 677 17.97 -1.82 -26.80
N VAL A 678 18.94 -1.08 -27.31
CA VAL A 678 18.87 0.35 -27.45
C VAL A 678 18.63 0.62 -28.92
N SER A 679 17.46 1.16 -29.22
CA SER A 679 17.08 1.58 -30.55
C SER A 679 17.23 3.09 -30.71
N SER A 680 17.22 3.58 -31.96
CA SER A 680 17.14 5.02 -32.22
C SER A 680 15.89 5.65 -31.59
N LEU A 681 14.81 4.87 -31.39
CA LEU A 681 13.64 5.34 -30.66
C LEU A 681 13.95 5.61 -29.19
N ASP A 682 14.68 4.70 -28.53
CA ASP A 682 15.05 4.85 -27.12
C ASP A 682 16.07 5.97 -26.90
N LEU A 683 16.97 6.21 -27.86
CA LEU A 683 18.03 7.24 -27.75
C LEU A 683 17.56 8.64 -28.14
N LEU A 684 16.76 8.75 -29.19
CA LEU A 684 16.53 10.04 -29.88
C LEU A 684 15.04 10.40 -30.02
N SER A 685 14.12 9.52 -29.62
CA SER A 685 12.69 9.73 -29.81
C SER A 685 11.92 9.29 -28.58
N ILE A 686 11.01 8.31 -28.72
CA ILE A 686 10.01 7.92 -27.73
C ILE A 686 10.18 6.45 -27.31
N TYR A 687 9.97 6.19 -26.02
CA TYR A 687 9.86 4.82 -25.53
C TYR A 687 8.59 4.15 -26.04
N ASN A 688 8.76 2.97 -26.64
CA ASN A 688 7.66 2.17 -27.15
C ASN A 688 7.55 0.88 -26.34
N VAL A 689 6.50 0.76 -25.55
CA VAL A 689 6.33 -0.32 -24.58
C VAL A 689 5.12 -1.17 -24.96
N ASN A 690 5.33 -2.48 -25.00
CA ASN A 690 4.34 -3.40 -25.55
C ASN A 690 3.31 -3.88 -24.51
N LYS A 691 3.47 -3.49 -23.23
CA LYS A 691 2.67 -3.96 -22.10
C LYS A 691 2.12 -2.78 -21.30
N LEU A 692 0.83 -2.80 -21.00
CA LEU A 692 0.23 -1.74 -20.20
C LEU A 692 0.68 -1.84 -18.74
N PRO A 693 0.81 -0.71 -18.01
CA PRO A 693 1.19 -0.71 -16.60
C PRO A 693 0.31 -1.61 -15.71
N ALA A 694 -1.00 -1.66 -15.96
CA ALA A 694 -1.94 -2.48 -15.19
C ALA A 694 -1.69 -3.99 -15.38
N ASP A 695 -1.42 -4.42 -16.61
CA ASP A 695 -1.09 -5.83 -16.91
C ASP A 695 0.24 -6.22 -16.25
N LEU A 696 1.21 -5.29 -16.27
CA LEU A 696 2.49 -5.47 -15.62
C LEU A 696 2.34 -5.57 -14.09
N PHE A 697 1.53 -4.72 -13.48
CA PHE A 697 1.26 -4.75 -12.04
C PHE A 697 0.68 -6.10 -11.58
N ALA A 698 -0.29 -6.64 -12.32
CA ALA A 698 -0.91 -7.93 -12.01
C ALA A 698 0.09 -9.08 -11.93
N GLU A 699 1.20 -9.00 -12.67
CA GLU A 699 2.29 -9.98 -12.60
C GLU A 699 3.29 -9.67 -11.48
N ILE A 700 3.74 -8.42 -11.39
CA ILE A 700 4.77 -8.00 -10.41
C ILE A 700 4.28 -8.15 -8.97
N VAL A 701 3.00 -7.91 -8.69
CA VAL A 701 2.45 -8.08 -7.33
C VAL A 701 2.70 -9.50 -6.78
N THR A 702 2.86 -10.49 -7.67
CA THR A 702 3.18 -11.87 -7.27
C THR A 702 4.61 -12.06 -6.76
N TRP A 703 5.53 -11.17 -7.10
CA TRP A 703 6.94 -11.25 -6.68
C TRP A 703 7.10 -10.98 -5.19
N PHE A 704 6.26 -10.09 -4.66
CA PHE A 704 6.33 -9.63 -3.28
C PHE A 704 5.48 -10.46 -2.30
N LYS A 705 4.88 -11.57 -2.73
CA LYS A 705 4.02 -12.45 -1.91
C LYS A 705 4.70 -13.09 -0.69
N ARG A 706 6.03 -12.94 -0.52
CA ARG A 706 6.84 -13.57 0.54
C ARG A 706 7.50 -12.58 1.51
N ILE A 707 7.21 -11.28 1.41
CA ILE A 707 7.69 -10.23 2.33
C ILE A 707 6.61 -9.95 3.34
#